data_AF-A0A3C0QVL0-F1
#
_entry.id   AF-A0A3C0QVL0-F1
#
_cell.length_a   1.000
_cell.length_b   1.000
_cell.length_c   1.000
_cell.angle_alpha   90.00
_cell.angle_beta   90.00
_cell.angle_gamma   90.00
#
_symmetry.space_group_name_H-M   'P 1'
#
loop_
_entity.id
_entity.type
_entity.pdbx_description
1 polymer ?
#
loop_
_entity_poly.entity_id
_entity_poly.type
_entity_poly.pdbx_seq_one_letter_code
_entity_poly.pdbx_strand_id
1 'polypeptide(L)'
;MMRKSFFLVLMVLSLIVRGEDGSRLWLRYDPLSAEKAAEVDQNILHIHADMTKPSLAAGVEELQKAISGFTGRVVPHSTRLQHRSVVMVVGGSRLAGRLGLNAELQAMHRDGFIIRPMVRNRQSYLVIASPTQVGVLYGVFHLIRSIKIDEFSSELTVKSEPKFDVRILNHWDNLNGTVERGYAGRSIWLWNELPGILSPRYKKYARANASVGINAMTPNNVNADPLILSREYLYKVQALANVFRPYGVRMYLSINFASPMVLGGLPTADPLAPAVRQWWIDKVNEIYQMIPDFGGFLVKANSEGQPGPLDFGRTHVDGANMIAEALKPHGGIVMWRAFVYEPDGIDRAKEAYLEFVPYDGQYHPNVTIQAKSGPVDFQPREPFSPIFNGLRKTGVTVEVQITQEYTGWSDHLVYLGLQNAEMLKSETYAFGPGSTVARMTDGSLIPGRVSAFAGVANIGQDANWTGHHFGQANWYAFGRQGWDHTLCPEKIADEWIRQTFTSDPAFREPVREMMMSSLETVIDYMMPLGLHHIFAWDHHYGPEPWCYVPGARPDWLPRYYHQATKEGIGFNRTRTGSGAVDQYEQPLADKFNNLETTPEIFLLWFHHVPWDHKMNSGKTLWDEMAHIYQRGVDSVRSFQKTWDRMEPFVDAERFRHVQSRLRTQIRSAVWWRDAVMLYFQTYSRMPIPLHLERPINDLEYYKQIKLPYLHHN
;
A
#
# COMPACT_ATOMS: atom_id res chain seq x y z
N MET A 1 -24.70 -50.11 -19.29
CA MET A 1 -23.41 -49.40 -19.22
C MET A 1 -23.53 -47.87 -19.36
N MET A 2 -24.39 -47.34 -20.24
CA MET A 2 -24.52 -45.88 -20.46
C MET A 2 -24.85 -45.02 -19.21
N ARG A 3 -25.66 -45.50 -18.25
CA ARG A 3 -25.99 -44.74 -17.02
C ARG A 3 -24.82 -44.55 -16.06
N LYS A 4 -23.86 -45.49 -16.01
CA LYS A 4 -22.66 -45.38 -15.15
C LYS A 4 -21.62 -44.44 -15.78
N SER A 5 -21.49 -44.44 -17.10
CA SER A 5 -20.63 -43.50 -17.83
C SER A 5 -21.13 -42.06 -17.76
N PHE A 6 -22.45 -41.82 -17.76
CA PHE A 6 -23.03 -40.48 -17.63
C PHE A 6 -22.80 -39.88 -16.23
N PHE A 7 -22.90 -40.68 -15.16
CA PHE A 7 -22.59 -40.25 -13.80
C PHE A 7 -21.10 -39.98 -13.58
N LEU A 8 -20.22 -40.76 -14.21
CA LEU A 8 -18.76 -40.51 -14.15
C LEU A 8 -18.38 -39.22 -14.90
N VAL A 9 -19.01 -38.95 -16.04
CA VAL A 9 -18.83 -37.70 -16.81
C VAL A 9 -19.37 -36.48 -16.02
N LEU A 10 -20.51 -36.61 -15.32
CA LEU A 10 -21.02 -35.57 -14.42
C LEU A 10 -20.13 -35.34 -13.19
N MET A 11 -19.56 -36.39 -12.60
CA MET A 11 -18.60 -36.26 -11.50
C MET A 11 -17.29 -35.61 -11.94
N VAL A 12 -16.79 -35.96 -13.14
CA VAL A 12 -15.59 -35.34 -13.73
C VAL A 12 -15.87 -33.89 -14.15
N LEU A 13 -17.05 -33.56 -14.70
CA LEU A 13 -17.46 -32.18 -15.01
C LEU A 13 -17.66 -31.32 -13.76
N SER A 14 -18.17 -31.89 -12.66
CA SER A 14 -18.30 -31.17 -11.38
C SER A 14 -16.95 -30.90 -10.68
N LEU A 15 -15.88 -31.57 -11.10
CA LEU A 15 -14.51 -31.28 -10.66
C LEU A 15 -13.81 -30.22 -11.53
N ILE A 16 -14.37 -29.88 -12.70
CA ILE A 16 -13.76 -28.94 -13.67
C ILE A 16 -14.22 -27.49 -13.45
N VAL A 17 -15.26 -27.25 -12.65
CA VAL A 17 -15.74 -25.89 -12.36
C VAL A 17 -15.75 -25.64 -10.86
N ARG A 18 -14.57 -25.63 -10.23
CA ARG A 18 -14.42 -24.82 -9.00
C ARG A 18 -14.24 -23.37 -9.45
N GLY A 19 -15.23 -22.52 -9.16
CA GLY A 19 -15.11 -21.08 -9.34
C GLY A 19 -13.93 -20.52 -8.55
N GLU A 20 -13.35 -19.41 -9.03
CA GLU A 20 -12.24 -18.75 -8.36
C GLU A 20 -12.78 -17.62 -7.47
N ASP A 21 -12.79 -17.85 -6.16
CA ASP A 21 -13.27 -16.86 -5.18
C ASP A 21 -12.25 -15.74 -4.87
N GLY A 22 -11.04 -15.83 -5.46
CA GLY A 22 -9.93 -14.90 -5.23
C GLY A 22 -9.14 -15.15 -3.93
N SER A 23 -9.47 -16.18 -3.14
CA SER A 23 -8.81 -16.48 -1.86
C SER A 23 -7.35 -16.90 -1.98
N ARG A 24 -6.92 -17.28 -3.19
CA ARG A 24 -5.53 -17.64 -3.53
C ARG A 24 -4.69 -16.43 -3.97
N LEU A 25 -5.30 -15.26 -4.15
CA LEU A 25 -4.64 -14.04 -4.63
C LEU A 25 -3.87 -14.31 -5.94
N TRP A 26 -2.66 -13.77 -6.06
CA TRP A 26 -1.73 -14.03 -7.16
C TRP A 26 -0.93 -15.34 -7.00
N LEU A 27 -1.08 -16.09 -5.90
CA LEU A 27 -0.38 -17.37 -5.68
C LEU A 27 -1.17 -18.56 -6.26
N ARG A 28 -1.62 -18.41 -7.52
CA ARG A 28 -2.35 -19.43 -8.28
C ARG A 28 -1.41 -20.37 -9.01
N TYR A 29 -1.15 -21.51 -8.37
CA TYR A 29 -0.33 -22.59 -8.93
C TYR A 29 -1.15 -23.52 -9.82
N ASP A 30 -1.83 -22.93 -10.80
CA ASP A 30 -2.62 -23.68 -11.77
C ASP A 30 -1.74 -24.25 -12.88
N PRO A 31 -2.11 -25.37 -13.51
CA PRO A 31 -1.31 -26.02 -14.54
C PRO A 31 -0.82 -25.08 -15.64
N LEU A 32 0.43 -25.24 -16.05
CA LEU A 32 1.02 -24.51 -17.17
C LEU A 32 0.67 -25.19 -18.51
N SER A 33 1.04 -24.56 -19.63
CA SER A 33 1.04 -25.26 -20.92
C SER A 33 2.02 -26.44 -20.88
N ALA A 34 1.76 -27.46 -21.70
CA ALA A 34 2.56 -28.69 -21.73
C ALA A 34 4.07 -28.42 -21.97
N GLU A 35 4.38 -27.46 -22.84
CA GLU A 35 5.75 -27.04 -23.14
C GLU A 35 6.46 -26.47 -21.90
N LYS A 36 5.82 -25.54 -21.19
CA LYS A 36 6.38 -24.91 -19.98
C LYS A 36 6.48 -25.89 -18.82
N ALA A 37 5.48 -26.75 -18.66
CA ALA A 37 5.51 -27.81 -17.66
C ALA A 37 6.68 -28.77 -17.92
N ALA A 38 6.92 -29.15 -19.17
CA ALA A 38 8.05 -29.98 -19.57
C ALA A 38 9.39 -29.28 -19.31
N GLU A 39 9.51 -27.98 -19.58
CA GLU A 39 10.72 -27.22 -19.26
C GLU A 39 11.03 -27.21 -17.75
N VAL A 40 10.03 -26.99 -16.91
CA VAL A 40 10.19 -27.04 -15.45
C VAL A 40 10.58 -28.46 -14.99
N ASP A 41 9.90 -29.49 -15.49
CA ASP A 41 10.16 -30.87 -15.11
C ASP A 41 11.54 -31.36 -15.58
N GLN A 42 12.01 -30.90 -16.73
CA GLN A 42 13.35 -31.21 -17.20
C GLN A 42 14.42 -30.53 -16.35
N ASN A 43 14.18 -29.34 -15.80
CA ASN A 43 15.22 -28.54 -15.15
C ASN A 43 15.23 -28.59 -13.62
N ILE A 44 14.12 -28.96 -12.97
CA ILE A 44 14.00 -28.99 -11.50
C ILE A 44 13.61 -30.38 -11.01
N LEU A 45 14.57 -31.27 -10.76
CA LEU A 45 14.30 -32.65 -10.35
C LEU A 45 14.21 -32.86 -8.84
N HIS A 46 14.91 -32.03 -8.07
CA HIS A 46 15.04 -32.16 -6.62
C HIS A 46 15.10 -30.78 -5.97
N ILE A 47 14.84 -30.73 -4.66
CA ILE A 47 15.06 -29.52 -3.84
C ILE A 47 16.02 -29.87 -2.70
N HIS A 48 17.08 -29.08 -2.52
CA HIS A 48 18.03 -29.24 -1.44
C HIS A 48 18.02 -28.01 -0.53
N ALA A 49 17.68 -28.21 0.75
CA ALA A 49 17.66 -27.17 1.76
C ALA A 49 17.89 -27.76 3.15
N ASP A 50 18.39 -26.93 4.08
CA ASP A 50 18.48 -27.24 5.50
C ASP A 50 17.11 -27.03 6.19
N MET A 51 16.39 -28.13 6.41
CA MET A 51 15.03 -28.12 6.96
C MET A 51 14.95 -27.73 8.44
N THR A 52 16.09 -27.58 9.13
CA THR A 52 16.11 -27.06 10.50
C THR A 52 15.85 -25.55 10.57
N LYS A 53 15.96 -24.86 9.43
CA LYS A 53 15.71 -23.42 9.29
C LYS A 53 14.27 -23.17 8.84
N PRO A 54 13.41 -22.53 9.67
CA PRO A 54 11.99 -22.38 9.38
C PRO A 54 11.67 -21.72 8.04
N SER A 55 12.40 -20.68 7.64
CA SER A 55 12.14 -20.00 6.36
C SER A 55 12.55 -20.84 5.15
N LEU A 56 13.59 -21.68 5.28
CA LEU A 56 13.95 -22.62 4.23
C LEU A 56 12.90 -23.72 4.11
N ALA A 57 12.42 -24.25 5.23
CA ALA A 57 11.34 -25.23 5.23
C ALA A 57 10.06 -24.67 4.58
N ALA A 58 9.70 -23.42 4.87
CA ALA A 58 8.60 -22.72 4.21
C ALA A 58 8.86 -22.55 2.69
N GLY A 59 10.09 -22.24 2.29
CA GLY A 59 10.49 -22.14 0.88
C GLY A 59 10.39 -23.48 0.15
N VAL A 60 10.79 -24.59 0.78
CA VAL A 60 10.64 -25.93 0.22
C VAL A 60 9.15 -26.27 0.05
N GLU A 61 8.33 -26.06 1.08
CA GLU A 61 6.88 -26.29 1.01
C GLU A 61 6.24 -25.50 -0.15
N GLU A 62 6.59 -24.21 -0.27
CA GLU A 62 6.01 -23.35 -1.28
C GLU A 62 6.42 -23.75 -2.70
N LEU A 63 7.70 -24.08 -2.90
CA LEU A 63 8.22 -24.51 -4.20
C LEU A 63 7.65 -25.87 -4.61
N GLN A 64 7.53 -26.81 -3.68
CA GLN A 64 6.89 -28.11 -3.94
C GLN A 64 5.43 -27.92 -4.36
N LYS A 65 4.69 -27.07 -3.63
CA LYS A 65 3.30 -26.74 -3.93
C LYS A 65 3.16 -26.08 -5.31
N ALA A 66 4.06 -25.16 -5.65
CA ALA A 66 4.07 -24.48 -6.93
C ALA A 66 4.35 -25.44 -8.09
N ILE A 67 5.43 -26.23 -8.02
CA ILE A 67 5.78 -27.17 -9.09
C ILE A 67 4.71 -28.25 -9.24
N SER A 68 4.21 -28.80 -8.14
CA SER A 68 3.12 -29.78 -8.20
C SER A 68 1.85 -29.21 -8.84
N GLY A 69 1.55 -27.94 -8.61
CA GLY A 69 0.42 -27.26 -9.27
C GLY A 69 0.67 -26.99 -10.76
N PHE A 70 1.88 -26.55 -11.10
CA PHE A 70 2.28 -26.19 -12.47
C PHE A 70 2.44 -27.39 -13.40
N THR A 71 3.02 -28.49 -12.93
CA THR A 71 3.40 -29.65 -13.77
C THR A 71 2.67 -30.94 -13.41
N GLY A 72 2.00 -30.99 -12.24
CA GLY A 72 1.41 -32.22 -11.71
C GLY A 72 2.43 -33.16 -11.04
N ARG A 73 3.73 -32.85 -11.05
CA ARG A 73 4.78 -33.67 -10.43
C ARG A 73 5.15 -33.19 -9.04
N VAL A 74 5.31 -34.14 -8.12
CA VAL A 74 5.89 -33.87 -6.79
C VAL A 74 7.42 -33.88 -6.88
N VAL A 75 8.04 -32.75 -6.57
CA VAL A 75 9.51 -32.64 -6.49
C VAL A 75 9.98 -33.01 -5.08
N PRO A 76 10.80 -34.06 -4.92
CA PRO A 76 11.25 -34.49 -3.60
C PRO A 76 12.31 -33.54 -3.03
N HIS A 77 12.23 -33.33 -1.71
CA HIS A 77 13.37 -32.79 -0.95
C HIS A 77 14.45 -33.86 -0.84
N SER A 78 15.71 -33.45 -0.93
CA SER A 78 16.88 -34.32 -0.83
C SER A 78 17.87 -33.76 0.17
N THR A 79 18.36 -34.63 1.07
CA THR A 79 19.42 -34.29 2.03
C THR A 79 20.81 -34.26 1.38
N ARG A 80 20.93 -34.73 0.13
CA ARG A 80 22.17 -34.71 -0.66
C ARG A 80 21.99 -33.80 -1.88
N LEU A 81 23.09 -33.21 -2.34
CA LEU A 81 23.11 -32.51 -3.62
C LEU A 81 22.92 -33.53 -4.75
N GLN A 82 21.94 -33.28 -5.61
CA GLN A 82 21.63 -34.11 -6.78
C GLN A 82 21.60 -33.25 -8.04
N HIS A 83 21.82 -33.88 -9.20
CA HIS A 83 21.72 -33.21 -10.49
C HIS A 83 20.32 -32.58 -10.67
N ARG A 84 20.27 -31.36 -11.21
CA ARG A 84 19.04 -30.55 -11.40
C ARG A 84 18.31 -30.27 -10.09
N SER A 85 19.04 -30.06 -9.00
CA SER A 85 18.43 -29.57 -7.75
C SER A 85 18.27 -28.05 -7.77
N VAL A 86 17.16 -27.56 -7.25
CA VAL A 86 17.11 -26.19 -6.69
C VAL A 86 17.79 -26.24 -5.32
N VAL A 87 18.85 -25.46 -5.13
CA VAL A 87 19.69 -25.49 -3.93
C VAL A 87 19.52 -24.19 -3.16
N MET A 88 18.94 -24.27 -1.97
CA MET A 88 18.67 -23.13 -1.09
C MET A 88 19.86 -22.91 -0.13
N VAL A 89 20.53 -21.75 -0.22
CA VAL A 89 21.80 -21.51 0.47
C VAL A 89 21.76 -20.21 1.28
N VAL A 90 22.10 -20.32 2.57
CA VAL A 90 22.22 -19.17 3.47
C VAL A 90 23.69 -18.79 3.65
N GLY A 91 23.99 -17.50 3.65
CA GLY A 91 25.33 -16.95 3.90
C GLY A 91 25.97 -17.47 5.19
N GLY A 92 27.30 -17.63 5.18
CA GLY A 92 28.04 -18.17 6.32
C GLY A 92 27.88 -19.69 6.55
N SER A 93 26.97 -20.36 5.83
CA SER A 93 26.83 -21.82 5.92
C SER A 93 28.02 -22.55 5.27
N ARG A 94 28.27 -23.79 5.72
CA ARG A 94 29.27 -24.67 5.09
C ARG A 94 29.02 -24.87 3.60
N LEU A 95 27.75 -24.90 3.18
CA LEU A 95 27.35 -25.03 1.78
C LEU A 95 27.70 -23.77 0.99
N ALA A 96 27.44 -22.57 1.53
CA ALA A 96 27.85 -21.31 0.93
C ALA A 96 29.37 -21.24 0.71
N GLY A 97 30.16 -21.69 1.69
CA GLY A 97 31.63 -21.79 1.57
C GLY A 97 32.06 -22.76 0.46
N ARG A 98 31.49 -23.96 0.41
CA ARG A 98 31.80 -24.96 -0.64
C ARG A 98 31.44 -24.49 -2.05
N LEU A 99 30.38 -23.68 -2.18
CA LEU A 99 29.95 -23.12 -3.46
C LEU A 99 30.68 -21.82 -3.83
N GLY A 100 31.48 -21.25 -2.93
CA GLY A 100 32.21 -20.00 -3.15
C GLY A 100 31.34 -18.74 -3.09
N LEU A 101 30.26 -18.78 -2.31
CA LEU A 101 29.25 -17.71 -2.25
C LEU A 101 29.44 -16.72 -1.10
N ASN A 102 30.28 -17.03 -0.10
CA ASN A 102 30.33 -16.26 1.14
C ASN A 102 30.68 -14.78 0.94
N ALA A 103 31.68 -14.46 0.12
CA ALA A 103 32.10 -13.07 -0.09
C ALA A 103 31.00 -12.24 -0.78
N GLU A 104 30.36 -12.82 -1.81
CA GLU A 104 29.25 -12.18 -2.52
C GLU A 104 28.07 -11.94 -1.59
N LEU A 105 27.66 -12.95 -0.81
CA LEU A 105 26.54 -12.83 0.13
C LEU A 105 26.86 -11.86 1.29
N GLN A 106 28.11 -11.77 1.76
CA GLN A 106 28.47 -10.81 2.81
C GLN A 106 28.34 -9.35 2.36
N ALA A 107 28.49 -9.06 1.07
CA ALA A 107 28.40 -7.71 0.52
C ALA A 107 26.96 -7.31 0.11
N MET A 108 26.01 -8.24 0.16
CA MET A 108 24.61 -8.00 -0.26
C MET A 108 23.75 -7.46 0.89
N HIS A 109 22.70 -6.74 0.54
CA HIS A 109 21.62 -6.46 1.47
C HIS A 109 21.07 -7.75 2.12
N ARG A 110 20.77 -7.72 3.43
CA ARG A 110 20.37 -8.90 4.24
C ARG A 110 19.18 -9.69 3.70
N ASP A 111 18.23 -9.00 3.09
CA ASP A 111 17.01 -9.58 2.50
C ASP A 111 17.20 -9.87 1.00
N GLY A 112 18.33 -9.45 0.40
CA GLY A 112 18.62 -9.68 -1.01
C GLY A 112 18.91 -11.15 -1.32
N PHE A 113 18.79 -11.52 -2.59
CA PHE A 113 19.06 -12.88 -3.06
C PHE A 113 19.68 -12.92 -4.45
N ILE A 114 20.31 -14.05 -4.74
CA ILE A 114 20.73 -14.44 -6.08
C ILE A 114 20.02 -15.73 -6.49
N ILE A 115 19.72 -15.84 -7.77
CA ILE A 115 19.33 -17.09 -8.44
C ILE A 115 20.34 -17.27 -9.57
N ARG A 116 21.03 -18.40 -9.66
CA ARG A 116 21.89 -18.68 -10.82
C ARG A 116 22.16 -20.16 -11.05
N PRO A 117 22.37 -20.59 -12.30
CA PRO A 117 22.86 -21.92 -12.59
C PRO A 117 24.29 -22.10 -12.06
N MET A 118 24.61 -23.29 -11.57
CA MET A 118 25.97 -23.69 -11.21
C MET A 118 26.23 -25.14 -11.61
N VAL A 119 27.45 -25.41 -12.08
CA VAL A 119 27.90 -26.78 -12.37
C VAL A 119 29.04 -27.16 -11.42
N ARG A 120 28.88 -28.24 -10.66
CA ARG A 120 29.94 -28.82 -9.82
C ARG A 120 29.90 -30.34 -9.92
N ASN A 121 31.06 -30.98 -10.06
CA ASN A 121 31.19 -32.44 -10.18
C ASN A 121 30.29 -33.03 -11.29
N ARG A 122 30.21 -32.35 -12.45
CA ARG A 122 29.34 -32.71 -13.58
C ARG A 122 27.84 -32.74 -13.25
N GLN A 123 27.42 -32.15 -12.13
CA GLN A 123 26.02 -31.96 -11.77
C GLN A 123 25.65 -30.48 -11.91
N SER A 124 24.47 -30.21 -12.48
CA SER A 124 23.90 -28.87 -12.61
C SER A 124 22.96 -28.58 -11.43
N TYR A 125 22.94 -27.34 -10.98
CA TYR A 125 22.11 -26.86 -9.88
C TYR A 125 21.56 -25.48 -10.24
N LEU A 126 20.34 -25.19 -9.81
CA LEU A 126 19.84 -23.81 -9.75
C LEU A 126 19.96 -23.33 -8.30
N VAL A 127 20.95 -22.47 -8.03
CA VAL A 127 21.23 -22.02 -6.67
C VAL A 127 20.40 -20.78 -6.37
N ILE A 128 19.63 -20.82 -5.29
CA ILE A 128 18.99 -19.66 -4.67
C ILE A 128 19.75 -19.36 -3.38
N ALA A 129 20.44 -18.23 -3.33
CA ALA A 129 21.27 -17.89 -2.18
C ALA A 129 21.01 -16.48 -1.66
N SER A 130 21.15 -16.30 -0.35
CA SER A 130 20.93 -15.02 0.33
C SER A 130 21.75 -14.94 1.62
N PRO A 131 22.04 -13.73 2.15
CA PRO A 131 22.70 -13.60 3.45
C PRO A 131 21.86 -14.22 4.58
N THR A 132 20.53 -14.19 4.46
CA THR A 132 19.59 -14.69 5.47
C THR A 132 18.67 -15.78 4.93
N GLN A 133 18.07 -16.56 5.83
CA GLN A 133 17.07 -17.57 5.45
C GLN A 133 15.81 -16.97 4.81
N VAL A 134 15.45 -15.74 5.19
CA VAL A 134 14.26 -15.05 4.67
C VAL A 134 14.52 -14.54 3.25
N GLY A 135 15.71 -14.00 2.96
CA GLY A 135 16.02 -13.61 1.58
C GLY A 135 16.07 -14.81 0.61
N VAL A 136 16.44 -16.01 1.08
CA VAL A 136 16.28 -17.24 0.26
C VAL A 136 14.81 -17.49 -0.06
N LEU A 137 13.91 -17.34 0.91
CA LEU A 137 12.46 -17.46 0.69
C LEU A 137 11.95 -16.45 -0.33
N TYR A 138 12.43 -15.20 -0.31
CA TYR A 138 12.10 -14.21 -1.34
C TYR A 138 12.58 -14.65 -2.73
N GLY A 139 13.78 -15.23 -2.82
CA GLY A 139 14.30 -15.83 -4.05
C GLY A 139 13.47 -17.01 -4.56
N VAL A 140 12.91 -17.82 -3.65
CA VAL A 140 11.96 -18.89 -4.01
C VAL A 140 10.69 -18.32 -4.63
N PHE A 141 10.09 -17.30 -4.00
CA PHE A 141 8.92 -16.64 -4.58
C PHE A 141 9.22 -15.95 -5.91
N HIS A 142 10.42 -15.39 -6.09
CA HIS A 142 10.86 -14.87 -7.38
C HIS A 142 10.92 -15.98 -8.43
N LEU A 143 11.55 -17.13 -8.13
CA LEU A 143 11.59 -18.27 -9.06
C LEU A 143 10.19 -18.74 -9.44
N ILE A 144 9.29 -18.88 -8.46
CA ILE A 144 7.90 -19.27 -8.71
C ILE A 144 7.18 -18.26 -9.61
N ARG A 145 7.38 -16.96 -9.36
CA ARG A 145 6.85 -15.90 -10.23
C ARG A 145 7.42 -16.03 -11.64
N SER A 146 8.73 -16.16 -11.81
CA SER A 146 9.39 -16.32 -13.11
C SER A 146 8.85 -17.52 -13.89
N ILE A 147 8.60 -18.65 -13.22
CA ILE A 147 7.96 -19.81 -13.85
C ILE A 147 6.53 -19.45 -14.31
N LYS A 148 5.72 -18.85 -13.43
CA LYS A 148 4.32 -18.51 -13.74
C LYS A 148 4.19 -17.49 -14.87
N ILE A 149 5.11 -16.52 -14.94
CA ILE A 149 5.11 -15.47 -15.95
C ILE A 149 6.04 -15.77 -17.12
N ASP A 150 6.45 -17.02 -17.32
CA ASP A 150 7.19 -17.45 -18.51
C ASP A 150 8.54 -16.74 -18.72
N GLU A 151 9.22 -16.44 -17.63
CA GLU A 151 10.57 -15.86 -17.59
C GLU A 151 11.62 -16.86 -17.06
N PHE A 152 11.20 -18.08 -16.72
CA PHE A 152 12.10 -19.15 -16.28
C PHE A 152 12.84 -19.78 -17.45
N SER A 153 14.11 -20.12 -17.22
CA SER A 153 14.91 -21.02 -18.07
C SER A 153 15.99 -21.69 -17.23
N SER A 154 16.68 -22.69 -17.79
CA SER A 154 17.84 -23.33 -17.12
C SER A 154 18.99 -22.38 -16.83
N GLU A 155 19.06 -21.24 -17.53
CA GLU A 155 20.12 -20.24 -17.42
C GLU A 155 19.71 -19.01 -16.57
N LEU A 156 18.54 -19.06 -15.91
CA LEU A 156 18.00 -17.96 -15.12
C LEU A 156 19.04 -17.42 -14.12
N THR A 157 19.46 -16.17 -14.35
CA THR A 157 20.41 -15.46 -13.49
C THR A 157 19.77 -14.17 -12.99
N VAL A 158 19.61 -14.06 -11.67
CA VAL A 158 18.98 -12.93 -11.00
C VAL A 158 19.85 -12.52 -9.82
N LYS A 159 20.04 -11.22 -9.63
CA LYS A 159 20.48 -10.61 -8.37
C LYS A 159 19.46 -9.53 -8.03
N SER A 160 18.85 -9.63 -6.86
CA SER A 160 17.81 -8.68 -6.44
C SER A 160 17.99 -8.32 -4.97
N GLU A 161 17.94 -7.03 -4.68
CA GLU A 161 18.10 -6.47 -3.33
C GLU A 161 16.99 -5.43 -3.14
N PRO A 162 16.30 -5.42 -1.99
CA PRO A 162 15.27 -4.43 -1.75
C PRO A 162 15.90 -3.04 -1.57
N LYS A 163 15.15 -2.00 -1.95
CA LYS A 163 15.54 -0.58 -1.78
C LYS A 163 15.14 -0.03 -0.43
N PHE A 164 14.02 -0.49 0.14
CA PHE A 164 13.60 -0.15 1.50
C PHE A 164 13.93 -1.27 2.47
N ASP A 165 14.45 -0.94 3.66
CA ASP A 165 14.76 -1.95 4.69
C ASP A 165 13.49 -2.53 5.30
N VAL A 166 12.52 -1.66 5.62
CA VAL A 166 11.22 -2.03 6.21
C VAL A 166 10.08 -1.75 5.22
N ARG A 167 9.30 -2.77 4.91
CA ARG A 167 8.19 -2.72 3.95
C ARG A 167 6.95 -3.19 4.71
N ILE A 168 6.17 -2.24 5.22
CA ILE A 168 5.20 -2.46 6.30
C ILE A 168 3.75 -2.25 5.85
N LEU A 169 2.86 -3.15 6.25
CA LEU A 169 1.41 -2.94 6.16
C LEU A 169 0.85 -2.46 7.49
N ASN A 170 0.16 -1.32 7.48
CA ASN A 170 -0.54 -0.79 8.63
C ASN A 170 -2.01 -1.20 8.57
N HIS A 171 -2.49 -1.95 9.56
CA HIS A 171 -3.89 -2.37 9.63
C HIS A 171 -4.66 -1.42 10.55
N TRP A 172 -5.72 -0.79 10.04
CA TRP A 172 -6.58 0.10 10.83
C TRP A 172 -7.68 -0.68 11.55
N ASP A 173 -7.30 -1.80 12.15
CA ASP A 173 -8.20 -2.80 12.71
C ASP A 173 -8.44 -2.50 14.19
N ASN A 174 -9.70 -2.37 14.57
CA ASN A 174 -10.11 -2.24 15.96
C ASN A 174 -10.13 -3.62 16.64
N LEU A 175 -9.89 -3.67 17.95
CA LEU A 175 -9.83 -4.93 18.68
C LEU A 175 -11.18 -5.67 18.74
N ASN A 176 -12.29 -4.98 18.48
CA ASN A 176 -13.62 -5.58 18.34
C ASN A 176 -13.85 -6.23 16.96
N GLY A 177 -12.89 -6.12 16.04
CA GLY A 177 -12.90 -6.72 14.71
C GLY A 177 -13.49 -5.83 13.61
N THR A 178 -13.91 -4.60 13.89
CA THR A 178 -14.20 -3.63 12.82
C THR A 178 -12.91 -3.06 12.24
N VAL A 179 -12.95 -2.57 11.00
CA VAL A 179 -11.80 -1.94 10.34
C VAL A 179 -12.13 -0.50 10.00
N GLU A 180 -11.38 0.46 10.53
CA GLU A 180 -11.52 1.87 10.15
C GLU A 180 -11.07 2.03 8.69
N ARG A 181 -11.98 2.56 7.85
CA ARG A 181 -11.81 2.63 6.38
C ARG A 181 -11.57 1.24 5.74
N GLY A 182 -12.22 0.21 6.28
CA GLY A 182 -12.20 -1.15 5.75
C GLY A 182 -13.34 -1.43 4.77
N TYR A 183 -13.02 -1.88 3.56
CA TYR A 183 -13.99 -2.14 2.50
C TYR A 183 -13.96 -3.59 2.02
N ALA A 184 -13.54 -4.51 2.91
CA ALA A 184 -13.30 -5.90 2.56
C ALA A 184 -13.73 -6.86 3.68
N GLY A 185 -14.76 -6.49 4.44
CA GLY A 185 -15.21 -7.20 5.62
C GLY A 185 -14.41 -6.87 6.88
N ARG A 186 -14.74 -7.60 7.95
CA ARG A 186 -14.11 -7.47 9.28
C ARG A 186 -12.62 -7.79 9.28
N SER A 187 -11.94 -7.40 10.36
CA SER A 187 -10.55 -7.76 10.63
C SER A 187 -10.31 -9.27 10.48
N ILE A 188 -9.20 -9.66 9.86
CA ILE A 188 -8.81 -11.07 9.82
C ILE A 188 -8.25 -11.55 11.16
N TRP A 189 -7.91 -10.66 12.10
CA TRP A 189 -7.38 -10.98 13.42
C TRP A 189 -8.51 -11.38 14.38
N LEU A 190 -8.72 -12.68 14.56
CA LEU A 190 -9.77 -13.21 15.42
C LEU A 190 -9.34 -13.14 16.89
N TRP A 191 -9.31 -11.93 17.47
CA TRP A 191 -8.79 -11.68 18.82
C TRP A 191 -9.44 -12.56 19.89
N ASN A 192 -10.74 -12.86 19.77
CA ASN A 192 -11.47 -13.71 20.73
C ASN A 192 -11.02 -15.18 20.69
N GLU A 193 -10.49 -15.64 19.56
CA GLU A 193 -10.00 -17.02 19.37
C GLU A 193 -8.52 -17.17 19.75
N LEU A 194 -7.76 -16.07 19.65
CA LEU A 194 -6.33 -16.07 19.96
C LEU A 194 -6.08 -16.14 21.49
N PRO A 195 -4.99 -16.80 21.92
CA PRO A 195 -4.04 -17.57 21.11
C PRO A 195 -4.48 -19.04 20.87
N GLY A 196 -5.63 -19.46 21.39
CA GLY A 196 -6.06 -20.86 21.44
C GLY A 196 -6.39 -21.49 20.09
N ILE A 197 -6.94 -20.72 19.15
CA ILE A 197 -7.27 -21.17 17.79
C ILE A 197 -6.60 -20.23 16.78
N LEU A 198 -5.79 -20.83 15.89
CA LEU A 198 -5.12 -20.11 14.81
C LEU A 198 -5.86 -20.31 13.49
N SER A 199 -6.38 -19.22 12.93
CA SER A 199 -6.96 -19.25 11.58
C SER A 199 -5.91 -19.62 10.53
N PRO A 200 -6.19 -20.57 9.61
CA PRO A 200 -5.32 -20.86 8.48
C PRO A 200 -5.06 -19.64 7.57
N ARG A 201 -5.91 -18.59 7.64
CA ARG A 201 -5.70 -17.33 6.90
C ARG A 201 -4.43 -16.61 7.34
N TYR A 202 -3.99 -16.76 8.59
CA TYR A 202 -2.74 -16.13 9.05
C TYR A 202 -1.52 -16.59 8.23
N LYS A 203 -1.41 -17.90 7.96
CA LYS A 203 -0.35 -18.45 7.09
C LYS A 203 -0.52 -17.97 5.64
N LYS A 204 -1.75 -17.88 5.13
CA LYS A 204 -2.00 -17.36 3.76
C LYS A 204 -1.59 -15.89 3.61
N TYR A 205 -1.90 -15.06 4.61
CA TYR A 205 -1.47 -13.65 4.67
C TYR A 205 0.05 -13.53 4.70
N ALA A 206 0.73 -14.32 5.54
CA ALA A 206 2.18 -14.33 5.62
C ALA A 206 2.84 -14.74 4.29
N ARG A 207 2.31 -15.77 3.62
CA ARG A 207 2.74 -16.20 2.27
C ARG A 207 2.59 -15.09 1.23
N ALA A 208 1.43 -14.43 1.20
CA ALA A 208 1.16 -13.35 0.26
C ALA A 208 2.16 -12.20 0.43
N ASN A 209 2.37 -11.73 1.66
CA ASN A 209 3.34 -10.68 1.96
C ASN A 209 4.77 -11.05 1.59
N ALA A 210 5.24 -12.24 1.99
CA ALA A 210 6.58 -12.70 1.65
C ALA A 210 6.80 -12.83 0.13
N SER A 211 5.76 -13.18 -0.63
CA SER A 211 5.87 -13.33 -2.09
C SER A 211 6.17 -12.05 -2.86
N VAL A 212 5.81 -10.90 -2.28
CA VAL A 212 6.09 -9.57 -2.80
C VAL A 212 7.11 -8.81 -1.94
N GLY A 213 7.72 -9.48 -0.96
CA GLY A 213 8.81 -8.95 -0.14
C GLY A 213 8.37 -8.09 1.06
N ILE A 214 7.08 -7.93 1.35
CA ILE A 214 6.61 -7.22 2.56
C ILE A 214 7.12 -7.97 3.79
N ASN A 215 7.75 -7.25 4.72
CA ASN A 215 8.49 -7.84 5.85
C ASN A 215 8.06 -7.31 7.22
N ALA A 216 6.99 -6.53 7.28
CA ALA A 216 6.48 -5.96 8.53
C ALA A 216 4.96 -5.73 8.48
N MET A 217 4.32 -5.74 9.64
CA MET A 217 2.92 -5.33 9.79
C MET A 217 2.59 -4.82 11.19
N THR A 218 1.60 -3.92 11.29
CA THR A 218 0.85 -3.66 12.53
C THR A 218 -0.52 -4.34 12.45
N PRO A 219 -1.01 -5.04 13.49
CA PRO A 219 -2.30 -5.71 13.44
C PRO A 219 -3.46 -4.83 13.95
N ASN A 220 -3.18 -3.60 14.39
CA ASN A 220 -4.13 -2.77 15.12
C ASN A 220 -4.10 -1.30 14.70
N ASN A 221 -5.25 -0.65 14.88
CA ASN A 221 -5.52 0.72 14.47
C ASN A 221 -4.55 1.75 15.07
N VAL A 222 -4.23 2.77 14.27
CA VAL A 222 -3.44 3.94 14.68
C VAL A 222 -4.18 4.81 15.70
N ASN A 223 -5.51 4.80 15.68
CA ASN A 223 -6.34 5.25 16.81
C ASN A 223 -6.29 4.17 17.90
N ALA A 224 -5.13 4.08 18.55
CA ALA A 224 -4.72 2.88 19.26
C ALA A 224 -5.46 2.69 20.59
N ASP A 225 -6.01 1.49 20.76
CA ASP A 225 -6.53 1.02 22.05
C ASP A 225 -5.37 0.57 22.95
N PRO A 226 -5.17 1.16 24.15
CA PRO A 226 -4.12 0.76 25.09
C PRO A 226 -4.10 -0.73 25.39
N LEU A 227 -5.27 -1.40 25.34
CA LEU A 227 -5.43 -2.82 25.68
C LEU A 227 -4.50 -3.74 24.88
N ILE A 228 -4.07 -3.34 23.68
CA ILE A 228 -3.11 -4.10 22.86
C ILE A 228 -1.76 -4.37 23.58
N LEU A 229 -1.39 -3.51 24.54
CA LEU A 229 -0.18 -3.64 25.37
C LEU A 229 -0.40 -4.39 26.69
N SER A 230 -1.64 -4.83 26.95
CA SER A 230 -1.92 -5.71 28.09
C SER A 230 -1.29 -7.08 27.88
N ARG A 231 -0.94 -7.74 28.98
CA ARG A 231 -0.31 -9.07 28.91
C ARG A 231 -1.18 -10.10 28.18
N GLU A 232 -2.51 -10.02 28.33
CA GLU A 232 -3.44 -10.89 27.61
C GLU A 232 -3.31 -10.72 26.09
N TYR A 233 -3.36 -9.49 25.60
CA TYR A 233 -3.22 -9.23 24.17
C TYR A 233 -1.81 -9.53 23.66
N LEU A 234 -0.76 -9.32 24.45
CA LEU A 234 0.59 -9.69 24.06
C LEU A 234 0.74 -11.21 23.81
N TYR A 235 0.01 -12.07 24.52
CA TYR A 235 -0.04 -13.50 24.19
C TYR A 235 -0.71 -13.77 22.83
N LYS A 236 -1.76 -13.02 22.49
CA LYS A 236 -2.44 -13.10 21.18
C LYS A 236 -1.52 -12.62 20.05
N VAL A 237 -0.82 -11.51 20.27
CA VAL A 237 0.16 -10.93 19.34
C VAL A 237 1.35 -11.88 19.14
N GLN A 238 1.85 -12.50 20.22
CA GLN A 238 2.91 -13.52 20.13
C GLN A 238 2.49 -14.69 19.23
N ALA A 239 1.25 -15.17 19.36
CA ALA A 239 0.74 -16.26 18.53
C ALA A 239 0.72 -15.89 17.05
N LEU A 240 0.32 -14.66 16.70
CA LEU A 240 0.41 -14.15 15.33
C LEU A 240 1.87 -14.03 14.85
N ALA A 241 2.75 -13.44 15.67
CA ALA A 241 4.16 -13.28 15.36
C ALA A 241 4.84 -14.64 15.07
N ASN A 242 4.46 -15.69 15.81
CA ASN A 242 4.96 -17.05 15.58
C ASN A 242 4.58 -17.62 14.21
N VAL A 243 3.38 -17.32 13.70
CA VAL A 243 2.96 -17.74 12.35
C VAL A 243 3.71 -16.96 11.27
N PHE A 244 4.02 -15.69 11.53
CA PHE A 244 4.59 -14.77 10.55
C PHE A 244 6.11 -14.86 10.43
N ARG A 245 6.81 -15.21 11.52
CA ARG A 245 8.28 -15.25 11.60
C ARG A 245 8.95 -16.11 10.52
N PRO A 246 8.49 -17.33 10.18
CA PRO A 246 9.08 -18.11 9.09
C PRO A 246 9.03 -17.41 7.73
N TYR A 247 8.07 -16.51 7.53
CA TYR A 247 7.87 -15.73 6.30
C TYR A 247 8.59 -14.38 6.32
N GLY A 248 9.31 -14.06 7.41
CA GLY A 248 10.04 -12.81 7.55
C GLY A 248 9.18 -11.58 7.80
N VAL A 249 7.90 -11.75 8.15
CA VAL A 249 7.00 -10.64 8.48
C VAL A 249 7.09 -10.36 9.99
N ARG A 250 7.74 -9.26 10.35
CA ARG A 250 7.90 -8.82 11.74
C ARG A 250 6.66 -8.11 12.26
N MET A 251 6.40 -8.31 13.55
CA MET A 251 5.29 -7.68 14.26
C MET A 251 5.68 -6.29 14.73
N TYR A 252 4.81 -5.31 14.49
CA TYR A 252 4.82 -3.97 15.08
C TYR A 252 3.47 -3.73 15.75
N LEU A 253 3.37 -2.75 16.65
CA LEU A 253 2.09 -2.37 17.26
C LEU A 253 1.87 -0.87 17.14
N SER A 254 0.65 -0.48 16.78
CA SER A 254 0.21 0.89 17.01
C SER A 254 -0.02 1.08 18.51
N ILE A 255 0.48 2.16 19.10
CA ILE A 255 0.41 2.39 20.55
C ILE A 255 -0.30 3.68 20.90
N ASN A 256 -1.00 3.64 22.03
CA ASN A 256 -1.58 4.83 22.64
C ASN A 256 -0.52 5.50 23.53
N PHE A 257 -0.20 6.77 23.30
CA PHE A 257 0.84 7.46 24.06
C PHE A 257 0.53 7.52 25.58
N ALA A 258 -0.75 7.59 25.95
CA ALA A 258 -1.21 7.62 27.34
C ALA A 258 -1.35 6.23 27.99
N SER A 259 -0.84 5.16 27.36
CA SER A 259 -0.82 3.80 27.96
C SER A 259 -0.23 3.71 29.38
N PRO A 260 0.81 4.48 29.76
CA PRO A 260 1.29 4.50 31.15
C PRO A 260 0.22 4.92 32.16
N MET A 261 -0.71 5.80 31.78
CA MET A 261 -1.84 6.20 32.63
C MET A 261 -2.91 5.12 32.65
N VAL A 262 -3.32 4.64 31.48
CA VAL A 262 -4.46 3.70 31.34
C VAL A 262 -4.13 2.31 31.88
N LEU A 263 -2.96 1.76 31.55
CA LEU A 263 -2.55 0.42 31.94
C LEU A 263 -1.59 0.41 33.13
N GLY A 264 -0.74 1.43 33.26
CA GLY A 264 0.23 1.55 34.35
C GLY A 264 -0.32 2.20 35.61
N GLY A 265 -1.49 2.84 35.55
CA GLY A 265 -2.07 3.58 36.67
C GLY A 265 -1.26 4.82 37.08
N LEU A 266 -0.35 5.30 36.22
CA LEU A 266 0.41 6.51 36.49
C LEU A 266 -0.49 7.75 36.36
N PRO A 267 -0.25 8.82 37.14
CA PRO A 267 -1.04 10.04 37.07
C PRO A 267 -0.74 10.90 35.82
N THR A 268 0.25 10.51 35.01
CA THR A 268 0.73 11.26 33.84
C THR A 268 1.31 10.34 32.78
N ALA A 269 1.38 10.82 31.54
CA ALA A 269 2.15 10.23 30.45
C ALA A 269 3.23 11.19 29.91
N ASP A 270 3.66 12.19 30.70
CA ASP A 270 4.76 13.08 30.36
C ASP A 270 6.05 12.28 30.04
N PRO A 271 6.60 12.35 28.81
CA PRO A 271 7.78 11.58 28.40
C PRO A 271 9.05 11.91 29.18
N LEU A 272 9.11 13.04 29.88
CA LEU A 272 10.25 13.40 30.72
C LEU A 272 10.09 12.92 32.17
N ALA A 273 8.91 12.44 32.58
CA ALA A 273 8.70 11.91 33.92
C ALA A 273 9.45 10.57 34.10
N PRO A 274 10.29 10.40 35.15
CA PRO A 274 11.07 9.18 35.33
C PRO A 274 10.22 7.89 35.40
N ALA A 275 9.05 7.95 36.03
CA ALA A 275 8.14 6.82 36.13
C ALA A 275 7.55 6.39 34.77
N VAL A 276 7.25 7.35 33.89
CA VAL A 276 6.75 7.08 32.53
C VAL A 276 7.84 6.42 31.68
N ARG A 277 9.07 6.95 31.75
CA ARG A 277 10.24 6.37 31.06
C ARG A 277 10.48 4.93 31.51
N GLN A 278 10.44 4.68 32.83
CA GLN A 278 10.61 3.34 33.38
C GLN A 278 9.50 2.39 32.93
N TRP A 279 8.23 2.84 32.92
CA TRP A 279 7.12 2.03 32.43
C TRP A 279 7.31 1.58 30.98
N TRP A 280 7.76 2.47 30.10
CA TRP A 280 8.05 2.11 28.70
C TRP A 280 9.21 1.13 28.57
N ILE A 281 10.29 1.31 29.36
CA ILE A 281 11.40 0.35 29.41
C ILE A 281 10.90 -1.04 29.81
N ASP A 282 10.11 -1.13 30.89
CA ASP A 282 9.61 -2.40 31.40
C ASP A 282 8.64 -3.06 30.42
N LYS A 283 7.73 -2.28 29.82
CA LYS A 283 6.77 -2.76 28.82
C LYS A 283 7.48 -3.27 27.56
N VAL A 284 8.48 -2.54 27.08
CA VAL A 284 9.29 -2.99 25.93
C VAL A 284 10.04 -4.28 26.27
N ASN A 285 10.64 -4.38 27.44
CA ASN A 285 11.31 -5.61 27.88
C ASN A 285 10.34 -6.81 27.96
N GLU A 286 9.12 -6.62 28.46
CA GLU A 286 8.07 -7.66 28.45
C GLU A 286 7.75 -8.10 27.01
N ILE A 287 7.56 -7.16 26.08
CA ILE A 287 7.27 -7.46 24.68
C ILE A 287 8.40 -8.28 24.05
N TYR A 288 9.67 -7.89 24.23
CA TYR A 288 10.80 -8.62 23.64
C TYR A 288 11.07 -9.98 24.30
N GLN A 289 10.69 -10.17 25.57
CA GLN A 289 10.69 -11.52 26.18
C GLN A 289 9.69 -12.44 25.49
N MET A 290 8.54 -11.91 25.07
CA MET A 290 7.50 -12.69 24.40
C MET A 290 7.74 -12.81 22.88
N ILE A 291 8.27 -11.77 22.26
CA ILE A 291 8.45 -11.63 20.82
C ILE A 291 9.88 -11.10 20.57
N PRO A 292 10.91 -11.97 20.58
CA PRO A 292 12.31 -11.54 20.54
C PRO A 292 12.73 -10.77 19.28
N ASP A 293 11.94 -10.88 18.21
CA ASP A 293 12.15 -10.20 16.93
C ASP A 293 11.09 -9.12 16.65
N PHE A 294 10.46 -8.59 17.70
CA PHE A 294 9.53 -7.46 17.62
C PHE A 294 10.18 -6.28 16.89
N GLY A 295 9.43 -5.66 15.98
CA GLY A 295 9.94 -4.61 15.10
C GLY A 295 9.95 -3.23 15.75
N GLY A 296 8.97 -2.93 16.60
CA GLY A 296 8.82 -1.63 17.25
C GLY A 296 7.40 -1.08 17.14
N PHE A 297 7.27 0.24 17.20
CA PHE A 297 5.97 0.90 17.36
C PHE A 297 5.61 1.86 16.24
N LEU A 298 4.31 1.93 15.94
CA LEU A 298 3.67 2.97 15.15
C LEU A 298 2.91 3.92 16.09
N VAL A 299 3.05 5.23 15.91
CA VAL A 299 2.47 6.21 16.84
C VAL A 299 1.70 7.29 16.08
N LYS A 300 0.40 7.43 16.36
CA LYS A 300 -0.40 8.63 16.07
C LYS A 300 -0.60 9.36 17.40
N ALA A 301 -0.09 10.58 17.50
CA ALA A 301 -0.09 11.36 18.73
C ALA A 301 -0.43 12.82 18.42
N ASN A 302 -1.18 13.48 19.30
CA ASN A 302 -1.69 14.85 19.13
C ASN A 302 -2.35 15.09 17.76
N SER A 303 -3.23 14.18 17.36
CA SER A 303 -3.92 14.23 16.08
C SER A 303 -5.31 13.63 16.23
N GLU A 304 -6.35 14.37 15.84
CA GLU A 304 -7.74 13.93 15.87
C GLU A 304 -8.17 13.37 17.23
N GLY A 305 -7.75 14.04 18.31
CA GLY A 305 -8.08 13.66 19.69
C GLY A 305 -7.23 12.51 20.28
N GLN A 306 -6.23 11.99 19.54
CA GLN A 306 -5.30 11.01 20.11
C GLN A 306 -4.29 11.68 21.04
N PRO A 307 -4.00 11.09 22.23
CA PRO A 307 -3.12 11.68 23.21
C PRO A 307 -1.67 11.72 22.72
N GLY A 308 -0.88 12.65 23.23
CA GLY A 308 0.52 12.78 22.85
C GLY A 308 1.32 13.76 23.70
N PRO A 309 2.62 13.94 23.39
CA PRO A 309 3.52 14.77 24.19
C PRO A 309 3.07 16.23 24.33
N LEU A 310 2.38 16.82 23.35
CA LEU A 310 1.95 18.23 23.43
C LEU A 310 0.97 18.46 24.60
N ASP A 311 0.21 17.44 25.01
CA ASP A 311 -0.74 17.50 26.14
C ASP A 311 -0.02 17.75 27.49
N PHE A 312 1.30 17.50 27.53
CA PHE A 312 2.16 17.65 28.68
C PHE A 312 3.17 18.81 28.53
N GLY A 313 2.96 19.69 27.54
CA GLY A 313 3.88 20.79 27.23
C GLY A 313 5.25 20.33 26.73
N ARG A 314 5.30 19.17 26.07
CA ARG A 314 6.51 18.58 25.45
C ARG A 314 6.42 18.64 23.94
N THR A 315 7.50 18.24 23.27
CA THR A 315 7.57 18.16 21.80
C THR A 315 7.37 16.73 21.31
N HIS A 316 7.08 16.57 20.01
CA HIS A 316 7.12 15.26 19.35
C HIS A 316 8.50 14.58 19.47
N VAL A 317 9.59 15.36 19.52
CA VAL A 317 10.95 14.85 19.76
C VAL A 317 11.03 14.16 21.11
N ASP A 318 10.54 14.79 22.18
CA ASP A 318 10.58 14.22 23.54
C ASP A 318 9.82 12.89 23.61
N GLY A 319 8.61 12.85 23.05
CA GLY A 319 7.78 11.65 23.00
C GLY A 319 8.39 10.51 22.20
N ALA A 320 8.84 10.81 20.97
CA ALA A 320 9.44 9.82 20.09
C ALA A 320 10.76 9.27 20.65
N ASN A 321 11.62 10.15 21.16
CA ASN A 321 12.93 9.76 21.67
C ASN A 321 12.83 8.92 22.96
N MET A 322 11.89 9.22 23.85
CA MET A 322 11.64 8.40 25.06
C MET A 322 11.29 6.95 24.71
N ILE A 323 10.42 6.73 23.73
CA ILE A 323 10.04 5.39 23.27
C ILE A 323 11.21 4.73 22.52
N ALA A 324 11.91 5.50 21.69
CA ALA A 324 13.06 5.01 20.92
C ALA A 324 14.20 4.53 21.83
N GLU A 325 14.43 5.21 22.95
CA GLU A 325 15.41 4.81 23.97
C GLU A 325 15.05 3.48 24.62
N ALA A 326 13.77 3.23 24.89
CA ALA A 326 13.30 1.94 25.42
C ALA A 326 13.49 0.79 24.40
N LEU A 327 13.29 1.04 23.11
CA LEU A 327 13.45 0.05 22.03
C LEU A 327 14.91 -0.21 21.63
N LYS A 328 15.81 0.77 21.84
CA LYS A 328 17.20 0.74 21.37
C LYS A 328 17.99 -0.52 21.77
N PRO A 329 17.92 -1.04 23.01
CA PRO A 329 18.65 -2.25 23.39
C PRO A 329 18.27 -3.50 22.59
N HIS A 330 17.09 -3.50 21.98
CA HIS A 330 16.52 -4.63 21.23
C HIS A 330 16.55 -4.41 19.71
N GLY A 331 17.03 -3.25 19.25
CA GLY A 331 17.07 -2.90 17.83
C GLY A 331 15.71 -2.55 17.21
N GLY A 332 14.70 -2.21 18.04
CA GLY A 332 13.39 -1.77 17.57
C GLY A 332 13.39 -0.32 17.08
N ILE A 333 12.41 0.02 16.23
CA ILE A 333 12.24 1.36 15.66
C ILE A 333 10.92 2.01 16.06
N VAL A 334 10.87 3.33 16.01
CA VAL A 334 9.63 4.12 16.19
C VAL A 334 9.26 4.74 14.85
N MET A 335 8.09 4.39 14.34
CA MET A 335 7.44 5.08 13.23
C MET A 335 6.48 6.12 13.81
N TRP A 336 6.92 7.37 13.87
CA TRP A 336 6.13 8.47 14.43
C TRP A 336 5.39 9.18 13.30
N ARG A 337 4.06 9.13 13.28
CA ARG A 337 3.27 9.68 12.17
C ARG A 337 3.29 11.20 12.19
N ALA A 338 3.56 11.80 11.02
CA ALA A 338 3.52 13.25 10.78
C ALA A 338 2.13 13.78 10.43
N PHE A 339 1.09 12.97 10.58
CA PHE A 339 -0.29 13.40 10.34
C PHE A 339 -0.82 14.15 11.56
N VAL A 340 -0.27 15.34 11.78
CA VAL A 340 -0.61 16.27 12.87
C VAL A 340 -1.06 17.57 12.25
N TYR A 341 -2.18 18.10 12.72
CA TYR A 341 -2.73 19.36 12.25
C TYR A 341 -3.71 19.96 13.28
N GLU A 342 -3.54 21.24 13.60
CA GLU A 342 -4.27 22.01 14.59
C GLU A 342 -5.11 23.12 13.93
N PRO A 343 -6.28 23.48 14.46
CA PRO A 343 -7.14 24.51 13.87
C PRO A 343 -6.64 25.93 14.23
N ASP A 344 -5.39 26.24 13.94
CA ASP A 344 -4.75 27.52 14.30
C ASP A 344 -4.96 28.64 13.27
N GLY A 345 -5.63 28.32 12.14
CA GLY A 345 -5.94 29.25 11.06
C GLY A 345 -4.85 29.33 9.98
N ILE A 346 -3.77 28.55 10.10
CA ILE A 346 -2.78 28.34 9.05
C ILE A 346 -3.35 27.35 8.02
N ASP A 347 -2.81 27.37 6.79
CA ASP A 347 -3.18 26.40 5.78
C ASP A 347 -2.82 24.97 6.22
N ARG A 348 -3.81 24.10 6.43
CA ARG A 348 -3.62 22.67 6.82
C ARG A 348 -2.50 21.96 6.06
N ALA A 349 -2.32 22.24 4.77
CA ALA A 349 -1.26 21.63 3.97
C ALA A 349 0.17 21.96 4.45
N LYS A 350 0.33 23.00 5.29
CA LYS A 350 1.61 23.45 5.83
C LYS A 350 2.00 22.79 7.14
N GLU A 351 1.04 22.28 7.90
CA GLU A 351 1.18 22.07 9.34
C GLU A 351 2.16 20.95 9.66
N ALA A 352 2.09 19.82 8.97
CA ALA A 352 3.05 18.74 9.15
C ALA A 352 4.50 19.17 8.88
N TYR A 353 4.73 20.07 7.91
CA TYR A 353 6.07 20.60 7.66
C TYR A 353 6.52 21.51 8.81
N LEU A 354 5.65 22.43 9.25
CA LEU A 354 5.97 23.39 10.31
C LEU A 354 6.21 22.70 11.66
N GLU A 355 5.51 21.60 11.93
CA GLU A 355 5.62 20.88 13.20
C GLU A 355 6.91 20.05 13.28
N PHE A 356 7.34 19.44 12.17
CA PHE A 356 8.43 18.44 12.21
C PHE A 356 9.78 18.96 11.70
N VAL A 357 9.80 19.81 10.66
CA VAL A 357 11.05 20.25 10.01
C VAL A 357 11.96 21.10 10.91
N PRO A 358 11.44 21.98 11.79
CA PRO A 358 12.31 22.72 12.74
C PRO A 358 13.13 21.81 13.67
N TYR A 359 12.72 20.55 13.84
CA TYR A 359 13.40 19.56 14.68
C TYR A 359 14.27 18.57 13.90
N ASP A 360 14.55 18.83 12.62
CA ASP A 360 15.41 17.96 11.80
C ASP A 360 16.78 17.72 12.45
N GLY A 361 17.16 16.44 12.58
CA GLY A 361 18.38 15.99 13.25
C GLY A 361 18.29 15.79 14.77
N GLN A 362 17.18 16.17 15.43
CA GLN A 362 17.01 15.99 16.88
C GLN A 362 16.44 14.61 17.27
N TYR A 363 15.89 13.87 16.32
CA TYR A 363 15.35 12.53 16.53
C TYR A 363 16.46 11.46 16.56
N HIS A 364 16.30 10.47 17.44
CA HIS A 364 17.23 9.32 17.55
C HIS A 364 17.32 8.54 16.23
N PRO A 365 18.44 7.83 15.97
CA PRO A 365 18.63 7.08 14.72
C PRO A 365 17.58 6.00 14.42
N ASN A 366 16.95 5.43 15.46
CA ASN A 366 15.88 4.44 15.34
C ASN A 366 14.47 5.06 15.34
N VAL A 367 14.35 6.38 15.16
CA VAL A 367 13.08 7.06 14.88
C VAL A 367 12.99 7.39 13.39
N THR A 368 11.82 7.16 12.82
CA THR A 368 11.46 7.68 11.50
C THR A 368 10.15 8.46 11.59
N ILE A 369 10.09 9.58 10.87
CA ILE A 369 8.89 10.38 10.73
C ILE A 369 8.08 9.80 9.56
N GLN A 370 6.97 9.15 9.87
CA GLN A 370 6.09 8.54 8.86
C GLN A 370 5.11 9.59 8.33
N ALA A 371 5.35 10.06 7.12
CA ALA A 371 4.54 11.07 6.45
C ALA A 371 3.69 10.46 5.33
N LYS A 372 2.46 10.93 5.19
CA LYS A 372 1.61 10.58 4.06
C LYS A 372 2.24 11.03 2.73
N SER A 373 1.84 10.40 1.64
CA SER A 373 2.32 10.73 0.29
C SER A 373 2.13 12.21 -0.08
N GLY A 374 1.05 12.82 0.39
CA GLY A 374 0.77 14.25 0.25
C GLY A 374 0.48 14.93 1.61
N PRO A 375 0.39 16.26 1.64
CA PRO A 375 0.29 17.04 2.87
C PRO A 375 -1.11 17.07 3.52
N VAL A 376 -2.17 16.59 2.86
CA VAL A 376 -3.53 16.60 3.43
C VAL A 376 -3.94 15.21 3.88
N ASP A 377 -4.54 14.39 3.02
CA ASP A 377 -5.12 13.12 3.46
C ASP A 377 -5.47 12.21 2.28
N PHE A 378 -4.45 11.63 1.65
CA PHE A 378 -4.59 10.56 0.65
C PHE A 378 -5.61 10.85 -0.47
N GLN A 379 -5.78 12.12 -0.85
CA GLN A 379 -6.71 12.51 -1.89
C GLN A 379 -6.30 11.85 -3.23
N PRO A 380 -7.22 11.70 -4.22
CA PRO A 380 -6.92 11.01 -5.48
C PRO A 380 -5.61 11.44 -6.15
N ARG A 381 -5.27 12.73 -6.06
CA ARG A 381 -3.94 13.26 -6.37
C ARG A 381 -3.62 14.44 -5.44
N GLU A 382 -2.42 14.43 -4.89
CA GLU A 382 -1.82 15.53 -4.11
C GLU A 382 -0.39 15.76 -4.63
N PRO A 383 0.17 16.98 -4.54
CA PRO A 383 1.61 17.11 -4.63
C PRO A 383 2.27 16.35 -3.47
N PHE A 384 3.54 15.97 -3.62
CA PHE A 384 4.23 15.24 -2.55
C PHE A 384 4.28 16.08 -1.26
N SER A 385 4.27 15.41 -0.11
CA SER A 385 4.38 16.09 1.19
C SER A 385 5.74 16.81 1.33
N PRO A 386 5.79 18.14 1.54
CA PRO A 386 7.05 18.90 1.59
C PRO A 386 8.02 18.45 2.68
N ILE A 387 7.54 17.69 3.68
CA ILE A 387 8.38 17.10 4.72
C ILE A 387 9.47 16.20 4.13
N PHE A 388 9.25 15.59 2.95
CA PHE A 388 10.25 14.78 2.27
C PHE A 388 11.47 15.58 1.78
N ASN A 389 11.34 16.88 1.51
CA ASN A 389 12.50 17.74 1.22
C ASN A 389 13.04 18.49 2.45
N GLY A 390 12.17 18.70 3.45
CA GLY A 390 12.51 19.41 4.68
C GLY A 390 13.34 18.60 5.67
N LEU A 391 13.08 17.29 5.82
CA LEU A 391 13.85 16.42 6.72
C LEU A 391 15.09 15.84 6.01
N ARG A 392 16.27 16.41 6.29
CA ARG A 392 17.53 16.03 5.65
C ARG A 392 18.50 15.30 6.59
N LYS A 393 18.21 15.29 7.88
CA LYS A 393 19.04 14.67 8.93
C LYS A 393 18.29 13.62 9.73
N THR A 394 16.97 13.60 9.69
CA THR A 394 16.08 12.61 10.31
C THR A 394 15.59 11.59 9.28
N GLY A 395 15.36 10.34 9.71
CA GLY A 395 14.73 9.34 8.85
C GLY A 395 13.28 9.71 8.55
N VAL A 396 12.86 9.57 7.30
CA VAL A 396 11.48 9.82 6.88
C VAL A 396 10.94 8.62 6.11
N THR A 397 9.73 8.22 6.46
CA THR A 397 9.02 7.06 5.90
C THR A 397 7.81 7.56 5.13
N VAL A 398 7.61 7.04 3.92
CA VAL A 398 6.38 7.30 3.18
C VAL A 398 5.27 6.39 3.68
N GLU A 399 4.09 6.95 3.91
CA GLU A 399 2.83 6.25 4.10
C GLU A 399 1.95 6.47 2.85
N VAL A 400 1.51 5.39 2.22
CA VAL A 400 0.50 5.41 1.14
C VAL A 400 -0.77 4.70 1.62
N GLN A 401 -1.90 4.97 0.97
CA GLN A 401 -3.15 4.28 1.27
C GLN A 401 -3.45 3.22 0.20
N ILE A 402 -3.50 1.94 0.59
CA ILE A 402 -3.90 0.86 -0.32
C ILE A 402 -5.41 0.68 -0.26
N THR A 403 -6.00 0.84 0.93
CA THR A 403 -7.46 0.89 1.09
C THR A 403 -7.99 2.13 0.39
N GLN A 404 -9.10 1.99 -0.33
CA GLN A 404 -9.56 2.99 -1.27
C GLN A 404 -10.53 3.98 -0.62
N GLU A 405 -10.15 4.59 0.52
CA GLU A 405 -11.03 5.54 1.23
C GLU A 405 -11.50 6.65 0.30
N TYR A 406 -10.56 7.29 -0.39
CA TYR A 406 -10.80 8.41 -1.28
C TYR A 406 -10.76 8.04 -2.77
N THR A 407 -10.73 6.75 -3.10
CA THR A 407 -10.66 6.27 -4.49
C THR A 407 -11.75 5.24 -4.78
N GLY A 408 -12.90 5.39 -4.12
CA GLY A 408 -14.15 4.70 -4.44
C GLY A 408 -14.32 3.31 -3.80
N TRP A 409 -13.73 3.12 -2.61
CA TRP A 409 -13.85 1.91 -1.79
C TRP A 409 -13.53 0.64 -2.58
N SER A 410 -14.12 -0.50 -2.22
CA SER A 410 -14.04 -1.72 -3.03
C SER A 410 -15.04 -1.75 -4.21
N ASP A 411 -15.57 -0.59 -4.62
CA ASP A 411 -16.52 -0.50 -5.74
C ASP A 411 -15.89 -0.03 -7.05
N HIS A 412 -14.81 0.75 -6.95
CA HIS A 412 -14.19 1.38 -8.10
C HIS A 412 -12.90 0.65 -8.46
N LEU A 413 -12.71 0.38 -9.75
CA LEU A 413 -11.43 -0.10 -10.26
C LEU A 413 -10.47 1.09 -10.34
N VAL A 414 -9.42 1.04 -9.54
CA VAL A 414 -8.27 1.95 -9.57
C VAL A 414 -6.98 1.16 -9.29
N TYR A 415 -5.96 1.38 -10.12
CA TYR A 415 -4.64 0.79 -9.92
C TYR A 415 -3.68 1.82 -9.31
N LEU A 416 -3.46 1.70 -8.01
CA LEU A 416 -2.68 2.64 -7.18
C LEU A 416 -1.17 2.49 -7.35
N GLY A 417 -0.70 1.46 -8.07
CA GLY A 417 0.71 1.36 -8.47
C GLY A 417 1.19 2.58 -9.26
N LEU A 418 0.29 3.24 -10.01
CA LEU A 418 0.60 4.50 -10.69
C LEU A 418 0.77 5.66 -9.72
N GLN A 419 -0.12 5.78 -8.73
CA GLN A 419 -0.11 6.87 -7.75
C GLN A 419 1.17 6.81 -6.90
N ASN A 420 1.53 5.61 -6.43
CA ASN A 420 2.78 5.38 -5.72
C ASN A 420 3.99 5.78 -6.56
N ALA A 421 4.02 5.41 -7.84
CA ALA A 421 5.14 5.72 -8.72
C ALA A 421 5.24 7.21 -9.05
N GLU A 422 4.11 7.92 -9.23
CA GLU A 422 4.06 9.37 -9.41
C GLU A 422 4.71 10.09 -8.22
N MET A 423 4.34 9.71 -7.00
CA MET A 423 4.92 10.27 -5.77
C MET A 423 6.38 9.86 -5.56
N LEU A 424 6.72 8.57 -5.65
CA LEU A 424 8.09 8.07 -5.39
C LEU A 424 9.12 8.68 -6.35
N LYS A 425 8.71 8.97 -7.60
CA LYS A 425 9.57 9.59 -8.63
C LYS A 425 9.58 11.11 -8.59
N SER A 426 8.76 11.75 -7.76
CA SER A 426 8.72 13.20 -7.67
C SER A 426 10.07 13.74 -7.19
N GLU A 427 10.65 14.65 -7.95
CA GLU A 427 11.89 15.34 -7.60
C GLU A 427 11.66 16.29 -6.43
N THR A 428 12.43 16.14 -5.36
CA THR A 428 12.33 16.99 -4.17
C THR A 428 13.35 18.12 -4.17
N TYR A 429 14.42 17.99 -4.95
CA TYR A 429 15.59 18.88 -5.00
C TYR A 429 16.31 19.11 -3.66
N ALA A 430 16.00 18.33 -2.60
CA ALA A 430 16.59 18.49 -1.27
C ALA A 430 18.13 18.40 -1.24
N PHE A 431 18.72 17.58 -2.11
CA PHE A 431 20.17 17.50 -2.34
C PHE A 431 20.52 17.79 -3.82
N GLY A 432 19.75 18.68 -4.46
CA GLY A 432 19.85 18.96 -5.90
C GLY A 432 19.11 17.93 -6.77
N PRO A 433 19.25 18.04 -8.11
CA PRO A 433 18.56 17.16 -9.06
C PRO A 433 18.85 15.67 -8.83
N GLY A 434 17.82 14.84 -8.99
CA GLY A 434 17.87 13.40 -8.71
C GLY A 434 17.50 13.07 -7.27
N SER A 435 17.15 14.03 -6.44
CA SER A 435 16.71 13.80 -5.05
C SER A 435 15.22 13.46 -5.03
N THR A 436 14.82 12.32 -5.58
CA THR A 436 13.41 11.94 -5.59
C THR A 436 12.89 11.60 -4.18
N VAL A 437 11.57 11.60 -3.98
CA VAL A 437 10.96 11.16 -2.71
C VAL A 437 11.44 9.76 -2.32
N ALA A 438 11.54 8.85 -3.29
CA ALA A 438 12.09 7.52 -3.04
C ALA A 438 13.52 7.56 -2.52
N ARG A 439 14.41 8.38 -3.10
CA ARG A 439 15.81 8.46 -2.65
C ARG A 439 15.98 9.16 -1.30
N MET A 440 15.05 10.05 -0.95
CA MET A 440 14.98 10.66 0.39
C MET A 440 14.58 9.66 1.47
N THR A 441 13.90 8.57 1.10
CA THR A 441 13.24 7.65 2.03
C THR A 441 13.82 6.23 2.01
N ASP A 442 14.55 5.85 0.96
CA ASP A 442 15.15 4.52 0.78
C ASP A 442 16.50 4.35 1.50
N GLY A 443 17.01 5.41 2.12
CA GLY A 443 18.28 5.41 2.85
C GLY A 443 19.52 5.69 1.99
N SER A 444 19.36 5.93 0.68
CA SER A 444 20.48 6.22 -0.23
C SER A 444 21.06 7.63 -0.06
N LEU A 445 20.24 8.63 0.27
CA LEU A 445 20.69 10.01 0.49
C LEU A 445 20.95 10.34 1.96
N ILE A 446 20.29 9.66 2.89
CA ILE A 446 20.42 9.87 4.34
C ILE A 446 20.85 8.54 5.01
N PRO A 447 22.13 8.13 4.86
CA PRO A 447 22.58 6.83 5.34
C PRO A 447 22.55 6.73 6.86
N GLY A 448 22.33 5.52 7.38
CA GLY A 448 22.29 5.25 8.83
C GLY A 448 21.00 5.68 9.52
N ARG A 449 19.99 6.11 8.75
CA ARG A 449 18.62 6.33 9.22
C ARG A 449 17.71 5.19 8.78
N VAL A 450 16.57 5.05 9.44
CA VAL A 450 15.55 4.06 9.11
C VAL A 450 15.04 4.30 7.68
N SER A 451 15.12 3.26 6.84
CA SER A 451 14.55 3.22 5.49
C SER A 451 13.27 2.39 5.52
N ALA A 452 12.12 3.03 5.26
CA ALA A 452 10.85 2.31 5.27
C ALA A 452 9.81 2.84 4.28
N PHE A 453 8.93 1.94 3.85
CA PHE A 453 7.76 2.20 3.01
C PHE A 453 6.53 1.56 3.64
N ALA A 454 5.54 2.38 3.99
CA ALA A 454 4.34 1.98 4.72
C ALA A 454 3.09 2.08 3.85
N GLY A 455 2.19 1.11 3.97
CA GLY A 455 0.91 1.07 3.25
C GLY A 455 -0.25 0.76 4.18
N VAL A 456 -1.29 1.59 4.18
CA VAL A 456 -2.54 1.28 4.90
C VAL A 456 -3.25 0.14 4.18
N ALA A 457 -3.36 -1.01 4.85
CA ALA A 457 -3.81 -2.27 4.27
C ALA A 457 -5.26 -2.20 3.77
N ASN A 458 -5.56 -2.93 2.69
CA ASN A 458 -6.89 -2.98 2.07
C ASN A 458 -7.59 -4.33 2.24
N ILE A 459 -7.25 -5.09 3.28
CA ILE A 459 -7.72 -6.46 3.45
C ILE A 459 -8.76 -6.60 4.56
N GLY A 460 -9.56 -7.66 4.47
CA GLY A 460 -10.48 -8.09 5.51
C GLY A 460 -10.93 -9.55 5.29
N GLN A 461 -12.04 -9.91 5.94
CA GLN A 461 -12.58 -11.27 5.92
C GLN A 461 -13.26 -11.69 4.62
N ASP A 462 -13.46 -10.80 3.66
CA ASP A 462 -13.96 -11.18 2.34
C ASP A 462 -13.10 -12.30 1.72
N ALA A 463 -13.75 -13.18 0.94
CA ALA A 463 -13.08 -14.36 0.38
C ALA A 463 -11.89 -13.97 -0.51
N ASN A 464 -12.03 -12.90 -1.29
CA ASN A 464 -10.99 -12.35 -2.14
C ASN A 464 -10.01 -11.42 -1.40
N TRP A 465 -10.13 -11.31 -0.07
CA TRP A 465 -9.37 -10.44 0.84
C TRP A 465 -9.62 -8.95 0.71
N THR A 466 -9.87 -8.41 -0.48
CA THR A 466 -9.80 -6.95 -0.75
C THR A 466 -11.13 -6.31 -1.16
N GLY A 467 -12.24 -7.04 -1.06
CA GLY A 467 -13.58 -6.60 -1.47
C GLY A 467 -13.75 -6.53 -3.00
N HIS A 468 -12.73 -6.08 -3.73
CA HIS A 468 -12.64 -6.02 -5.18
C HIS A 468 -11.44 -6.84 -5.68
N HIS A 469 -11.58 -7.63 -6.76
CA HIS A 469 -10.45 -8.44 -7.28
C HIS A 469 -9.24 -7.58 -7.70
N PHE A 470 -9.47 -6.46 -8.38
CA PHE A 470 -8.40 -5.50 -8.70
C PHE A 470 -7.80 -4.80 -7.46
N GLY A 471 -8.45 -4.83 -6.29
CA GLY A 471 -7.84 -4.39 -5.03
C GLY A 471 -6.62 -5.23 -4.65
N GLN A 472 -6.56 -6.50 -5.09
CA GLN A 472 -5.38 -7.35 -4.92
C GLN A 472 -4.18 -6.83 -5.71
N ALA A 473 -4.41 -6.17 -6.86
CA ALA A 473 -3.35 -5.58 -7.66
C ALA A 473 -2.66 -4.42 -6.91
N ASN A 474 -3.41 -3.69 -6.09
CA ASN A 474 -2.87 -2.59 -5.27
C ASN A 474 -1.98 -3.11 -4.14
N TRP A 475 -2.40 -4.18 -3.45
CA TRP A 475 -1.55 -4.85 -2.46
C TRP A 475 -0.29 -5.45 -3.12
N TYR A 476 -0.43 -6.08 -4.28
CA TYR A 476 0.70 -6.60 -5.06
C TYR A 476 1.67 -5.47 -5.44
N ALA A 477 1.16 -4.38 -6.02
CA ALA A 477 2.00 -3.26 -6.46
C ALA A 477 2.73 -2.58 -5.31
N PHE A 478 2.05 -2.38 -4.17
CA PHE A 478 2.69 -1.88 -2.95
C PHE A 478 3.91 -2.73 -2.56
N GLY A 479 3.76 -4.05 -2.52
CA GLY A 479 4.88 -4.94 -2.19
C GLY A 479 6.01 -4.87 -3.22
N ARG A 480 5.70 -4.92 -4.51
CA ARG A 480 6.72 -4.84 -5.59
C ARG A 480 7.47 -3.50 -5.56
N GLN A 481 6.79 -2.38 -5.35
CA GLN A 481 7.40 -1.05 -5.27
C GLN A 481 8.15 -0.82 -3.95
N GLY A 482 7.68 -1.39 -2.85
CA GLY A 482 8.42 -1.43 -1.60
C GLY A 482 9.71 -2.26 -1.72
N TRP A 483 9.71 -3.31 -2.54
CA TRP A 483 10.95 -4.02 -2.88
C TRP A 483 11.85 -3.15 -3.77
N ASP A 484 11.34 -2.65 -4.89
CA ASP A 484 12.12 -1.80 -5.80
C ASP A 484 11.23 -0.72 -6.42
N HIS A 485 11.39 0.51 -5.95
CA HIS A 485 10.61 1.67 -6.37
C HIS A 485 10.88 2.08 -7.82
N THR A 486 11.94 1.55 -8.44
CA THR A 486 12.28 1.83 -9.85
C THR A 486 11.49 0.97 -10.84
N LEU A 487 10.78 -0.05 -10.36
CA LEU A 487 9.97 -0.92 -11.20
C LEU A 487 8.87 -0.14 -11.94
N CYS A 488 8.66 -0.49 -13.20
CA CYS A 488 7.60 0.09 -14.02
C CYS A 488 6.23 -0.40 -13.53
N PRO A 489 5.28 0.50 -13.20
CA PRO A 489 3.92 0.11 -12.78
C PRO A 489 3.19 -0.78 -13.79
N GLU A 490 3.43 -0.58 -15.08
CA GLU A 490 2.85 -1.41 -16.15
C GLU A 490 3.38 -2.85 -16.10
N LYS A 491 4.69 -3.03 -15.88
CA LYS A 491 5.28 -4.37 -15.71
C LYS A 491 4.72 -5.07 -14.49
N ILE A 492 4.57 -4.34 -13.38
CA ILE A 492 3.95 -4.88 -12.15
C ILE A 492 2.50 -5.32 -12.42
N ALA A 493 1.72 -4.53 -13.17
CA ALA A 493 0.37 -4.91 -13.56
C ALA A 493 0.36 -6.15 -14.45
N ASP A 494 1.27 -6.24 -15.43
CA ASP A 494 1.41 -7.43 -16.29
C ASP A 494 1.77 -8.69 -15.49
N GLU A 495 2.72 -8.59 -14.56
CA GLU A 495 3.08 -9.66 -13.63
C GLU A 495 1.84 -10.15 -12.85
N TRP A 496 1.06 -9.22 -12.29
CA TRP A 496 -0.14 -9.54 -11.51
C TRP A 496 -1.24 -10.16 -12.36
N ILE A 497 -1.49 -9.64 -13.57
CA ILE A 497 -2.50 -10.16 -14.50
C ILE A 497 -2.18 -11.62 -14.86
N ARG A 498 -0.93 -11.92 -15.22
CA ARG A 498 -0.48 -13.27 -15.60
C ARG A 498 -0.60 -14.27 -14.44
N GLN A 499 -0.31 -13.83 -13.22
CA GLN A 499 -0.44 -14.66 -12.02
C GLN A 499 -1.90 -14.85 -11.58
N THR A 500 -2.73 -13.82 -11.75
CA THR A 500 -4.09 -13.80 -11.19
C THR A 500 -5.16 -14.29 -12.16
N PHE A 501 -5.03 -14.03 -13.45
CA PHE A 501 -6.01 -14.41 -14.47
C PHE A 501 -5.42 -15.38 -15.50
N THR A 502 -4.83 -14.83 -16.57
CA THR A 502 -4.29 -15.57 -17.71
C THR A 502 -3.15 -14.79 -18.36
N SER A 503 -2.29 -15.51 -19.09
CA SER A 503 -1.20 -14.95 -19.89
C SER A 503 -1.60 -14.70 -21.36
N ASP A 504 -2.85 -15.01 -21.73
CA ASP A 504 -3.37 -14.76 -23.09
C ASP A 504 -3.29 -13.26 -23.43
N PRO A 505 -2.55 -12.86 -24.49
CA PRO A 505 -2.45 -11.46 -24.91
C PRO A 505 -3.80 -10.78 -25.15
N ALA A 506 -4.79 -11.50 -25.65
CA ALA A 506 -6.12 -10.97 -25.94
C ALA A 506 -6.89 -10.53 -24.69
N PHE A 507 -6.55 -11.10 -23.52
CA PHE A 507 -7.03 -10.63 -22.22
C PHE A 507 -6.06 -9.64 -21.59
N ARG A 508 -4.78 -10.00 -21.58
CA ARG A 508 -3.74 -9.31 -20.81
C ARG A 508 -3.56 -7.86 -21.24
N GLU A 509 -3.52 -7.59 -22.54
CA GLU A 509 -3.24 -6.24 -23.05
C GLU A 509 -4.40 -5.27 -22.78
N PRO A 510 -5.67 -5.57 -23.13
CA PRO A 510 -6.78 -4.66 -22.83
C PRO A 510 -7.00 -4.42 -21.33
N VAL A 511 -6.80 -5.45 -20.49
CA VAL A 511 -6.93 -5.31 -19.03
C VAL A 511 -5.78 -4.49 -18.46
N ARG A 512 -4.56 -4.64 -18.97
CA ARG A 512 -3.42 -3.80 -18.57
C ARG A 512 -3.67 -2.34 -18.93
N GLU A 513 -4.14 -2.04 -20.14
CA GLU A 513 -4.51 -0.67 -20.55
C GLU A 513 -5.63 -0.08 -19.68
N MET A 514 -6.64 -0.89 -19.35
CA MET A 514 -7.70 -0.50 -18.40
C MET A 514 -7.12 -0.16 -17.02
N MET A 515 -6.19 -0.97 -16.49
CA MET A 515 -5.50 -0.65 -15.24
C MET A 515 -4.66 0.63 -15.36
N MET A 516 -3.93 0.82 -16.48
CA MET A 516 -3.04 1.96 -16.68
C MET A 516 -3.77 3.30 -16.81
N SER A 517 -5.03 3.28 -17.25
CA SER A 517 -5.87 4.48 -17.35
C SER A 517 -6.75 4.72 -16.12
N SER A 518 -6.83 3.77 -15.20
CA SER A 518 -7.80 3.78 -14.09
C SER A 518 -7.57 4.89 -13.07
N LEU A 519 -6.32 5.24 -12.74
CA LEU A 519 -6.01 6.32 -11.80
C LEU A 519 -6.50 7.67 -12.33
N GLU A 520 -6.09 8.03 -13.54
CA GLU A 520 -6.53 9.30 -14.15
C GLU A 520 -8.04 9.32 -14.35
N THR A 521 -8.65 8.18 -14.69
CA THR A 521 -10.11 8.08 -14.81
C THR A 521 -10.80 8.42 -13.48
N VAL A 522 -10.31 7.92 -12.34
CA VAL A 522 -10.85 8.26 -11.01
C VAL A 522 -10.66 9.73 -10.68
N ILE A 523 -9.48 10.29 -10.96
CA ILE A 523 -9.20 11.71 -10.75
C ILE A 523 -10.13 12.57 -11.61
N ASP A 524 -10.32 12.21 -12.88
CA ASP A 524 -11.11 12.95 -13.87
C ASP A 524 -12.55 13.13 -13.42
N TYR A 525 -13.23 12.05 -13.01
CA TYR A 525 -14.62 12.17 -12.58
C TYR A 525 -14.77 12.61 -11.12
N MET A 526 -13.72 12.59 -10.29
CA MET A 526 -13.81 13.04 -8.89
C MET A 526 -13.30 14.46 -8.67
N MET A 527 -12.00 14.70 -8.87
CA MET A 527 -11.28 15.91 -8.43
C MET A 527 -10.06 16.23 -9.32
N PRO A 528 -10.27 16.65 -10.58
CA PRO A 528 -9.18 16.98 -11.49
C PRO A 528 -8.55 18.35 -11.17
N LEU A 529 -7.46 18.67 -11.88
CA LEU A 529 -6.82 20.00 -11.88
C LEU A 529 -6.25 20.47 -10.52
N GLY A 530 -6.08 19.57 -9.56
CA GLY A 530 -5.66 19.89 -8.19
C GLY A 530 -6.82 20.19 -7.23
N LEU A 531 -8.07 20.00 -7.66
CA LEU A 531 -9.20 19.90 -6.71
C LEU A 531 -8.98 18.74 -5.75
N HIS A 532 -9.50 18.89 -4.54
CA HIS A 532 -9.33 17.92 -3.47
C HIS A 532 -10.37 18.18 -2.38
N HIS A 533 -10.59 17.17 -1.53
CA HIS A 533 -11.36 17.25 -0.30
C HIS A 533 -12.82 17.72 -0.52
N ILE A 534 -13.43 17.32 -1.63
CA ILE A 534 -14.86 17.58 -1.93
C ILE A 534 -15.76 16.36 -1.71
N PHE A 535 -15.36 15.49 -0.78
CA PHE A 535 -16.08 14.28 -0.40
C PHE A 535 -17.26 14.55 0.54
N ALA A 536 -18.23 13.64 0.50
CA ALA A 536 -19.29 13.51 1.49
C ALA A 536 -18.75 13.31 2.90
N TRP A 537 -19.35 14.04 3.86
CA TRP A 537 -18.99 13.97 5.26
C TRP A 537 -19.06 12.53 5.78
N ASP A 538 -18.19 12.21 6.74
CA ASP A 538 -18.09 10.93 7.45
C ASP A 538 -17.59 9.77 6.55
N HIS A 539 -18.34 9.41 5.52
CA HIS A 539 -18.10 8.16 4.79
C HIS A 539 -17.10 8.29 3.61
N HIS A 540 -16.92 9.47 3.04
CA HIS A 540 -15.92 9.76 1.99
C HIS A 540 -16.12 9.03 0.64
N TYR A 541 -17.33 8.56 0.33
CA TYR A 541 -17.60 7.80 -0.92
C TYR A 541 -18.02 8.67 -2.11
N GLY A 542 -18.96 9.57 -1.86
CA GLY A 542 -19.62 10.39 -2.89
C GLY A 542 -19.18 11.85 -2.87
N PRO A 543 -19.59 12.64 -3.88
CA PRO A 543 -19.36 14.08 -3.90
C PRO A 543 -20.22 14.78 -2.85
N GLU A 544 -19.63 15.72 -2.12
CA GLU A 544 -20.39 16.71 -1.35
C GLU A 544 -19.64 18.04 -1.29
N PRO A 545 -19.31 18.67 -2.43
CA PRO A 545 -18.56 19.93 -2.44
C PRO A 545 -19.28 21.07 -1.69
N TRP A 546 -20.60 20.95 -1.47
CA TRP A 546 -21.42 21.88 -0.70
C TRP A 546 -21.45 21.59 0.81
N CYS A 547 -20.78 20.53 1.29
CA CYS A 547 -20.89 20.05 2.66
C CYS A 547 -20.68 21.17 3.68
N TYR A 548 -21.56 21.20 4.67
CA TYR A 548 -21.49 22.09 5.80
C TYR A 548 -22.00 21.36 7.04
N VAL A 549 -21.11 21.23 8.03
CA VAL A 549 -21.43 20.66 9.34
C VAL A 549 -21.31 21.77 10.38
N PRO A 550 -22.40 22.16 11.08
CA PRO A 550 -22.35 23.20 12.10
C PRO A 550 -21.29 22.90 13.16
N GLY A 551 -20.40 23.85 13.43
CA GLY A 551 -19.34 23.72 14.42
C GLY A 551 -18.15 22.84 14.00
N ALA A 552 -18.15 22.27 12.79
CA ALA A 552 -16.97 21.58 12.28
C ALA A 552 -15.83 22.57 12.01
N ARG A 553 -14.59 22.08 12.17
CA ARG A 553 -13.40 22.85 11.82
C ARG A 553 -13.43 23.19 10.31
N PRO A 554 -13.05 24.41 9.89
CA PRO A 554 -13.05 24.79 8.48
C PRO A 554 -12.23 23.85 7.59
N ASP A 555 -11.08 23.40 8.07
CA ASP A 555 -10.16 22.49 7.38
C ASP A 555 -10.68 21.03 7.27
N TRP A 556 -11.86 20.74 7.81
CA TRP A 556 -12.62 19.52 7.54
C TRP A 556 -13.71 19.70 6.49
N LEU A 557 -13.96 20.94 6.04
CA LEU A 557 -15.05 21.25 5.11
C LEU A 557 -14.53 21.51 3.69
N PRO A 558 -15.20 21.00 2.64
CA PRO A 558 -14.80 21.20 1.25
C PRO A 558 -14.55 22.66 0.84
N ARG A 559 -15.37 23.59 1.34
CA ARG A 559 -15.31 25.02 0.99
C ARG A 559 -13.99 25.69 1.34
N TYR A 560 -13.32 25.19 2.38
CA TYR A 560 -12.00 25.67 2.78
C TYR A 560 -10.96 25.42 1.68
N TYR A 561 -11.08 24.29 0.98
CA TYR A 561 -10.12 23.86 -0.04
C TYR A 561 -10.42 24.47 -1.41
N HIS A 562 -11.66 24.33 -1.90
CA HIS A 562 -11.97 24.75 -3.26
C HIS A 562 -12.18 26.27 -3.39
N GLN A 563 -12.56 26.98 -2.32
CA GLN A 563 -12.75 28.44 -2.27
C GLN A 563 -13.47 29.04 -3.50
N ALA A 564 -14.54 28.38 -3.96
CA ALA A 564 -15.25 28.78 -5.17
C ALA A 564 -16.04 30.07 -4.93
N THR A 565 -15.92 31.00 -5.88
CA THR A 565 -16.52 32.34 -5.89
C THR A 565 -17.05 32.65 -7.29
N LYS A 566 -17.72 33.79 -7.49
CA LYS A 566 -18.17 34.19 -8.83
C LYS A 566 -16.98 34.46 -9.77
N GLU A 567 -15.85 34.85 -9.19
CA GLU A 567 -14.64 35.25 -9.89
C GLU A 567 -13.81 34.03 -10.30
N GLY A 568 -13.71 33.00 -9.43
CA GLY A 568 -12.86 31.84 -9.69
C GLY A 568 -12.93 30.74 -8.62
N ILE A 569 -11.99 29.81 -8.69
CA ILE A 569 -11.88 28.62 -7.82
C ILE A 569 -10.40 28.27 -7.55
N GLY A 570 -10.13 27.58 -6.46
CA GLY A 570 -8.82 27.04 -6.09
C GLY A 570 -8.25 27.69 -4.84
N PHE A 571 -7.14 27.17 -4.30
CA PHE A 571 -6.53 27.69 -3.09
C PHE A 571 -5.27 28.49 -3.44
N ASN A 572 -5.20 29.78 -3.10
CA ASN A 572 -3.97 30.55 -3.28
C ASN A 572 -2.91 30.14 -2.23
N ARG A 573 -2.02 29.23 -2.61
CA ARG A 573 -0.86 28.78 -1.81
C ARG A 573 0.45 29.41 -2.25
N THR A 574 0.40 30.32 -3.22
CA THR A 574 1.56 31.13 -3.66
C THR A 574 2.05 32.05 -2.53
N ARG A 575 3.15 32.76 -2.77
CA ARG A 575 3.69 33.80 -1.88
C ARG A 575 2.72 34.94 -1.57
N THR A 576 1.67 35.10 -2.38
CA THR A 576 0.61 36.10 -2.17
C THR A 576 -0.58 35.57 -1.37
N GLY A 577 -0.60 34.26 -1.09
CA GLY A 577 -1.63 33.58 -0.31
C GLY A 577 -1.05 32.94 0.96
N SER A 578 -1.22 31.63 1.15
CA SER A 578 -0.72 30.95 2.35
C SER A 578 0.81 30.80 2.40
N GLY A 579 1.51 30.98 1.28
CA GLY A 579 2.96 30.79 1.16
C GLY A 579 3.41 29.33 1.27
N ALA A 580 2.51 28.34 1.14
CA ALA A 580 2.89 26.93 1.23
C ALA A 580 3.87 26.50 0.11
N VAL A 581 3.90 27.21 -1.02
CA VAL A 581 4.89 26.97 -2.10
C VAL A 581 6.34 27.05 -1.60
N ASP A 582 6.63 27.87 -0.58
CA ASP A 582 7.99 28.04 -0.05
C ASP A 582 8.43 26.89 0.89
N GLN A 583 7.57 25.89 1.14
CA GLN A 583 7.97 24.65 1.81
C GLN A 583 8.66 23.67 0.85
N TYR A 584 8.49 23.85 -0.46
CA TYR A 584 9.18 23.09 -1.49
C TYR A 584 10.55 23.71 -1.82
N GLU A 585 11.50 22.91 -2.26
CA GLU A 585 12.80 23.43 -2.71
C GLU A 585 12.75 24.07 -4.10
N GLN A 586 13.74 24.89 -4.42
CA GLN A 586 13.93 25.36 -5.79
C GLN A 586 14.38 24.20 -6.71
N PRO A 587 13.88 24.12 -7.96
CA PRO A 587 13.05 25.10 -8.67
C PRO A 587 11.53 24.90 -8.48
N LEU A 588 11.07 23.96 -7.65
CA LEU A 588 9.64 23.67 -7.49
C LEU A 588 8.88 24.82 -6.85
N ALA A 589 9.45 25.47 -5.84
CA ALA A 589 8.82 26.63 -5.22
C ALA A 589 8.45 27.69 -6.27
N ASP A 590 9.38 28.07 -7.14
CA ASP A 590 9.11 29.06 -8.19
C ASP A 590 8.17 28.54 -9.28
N LYS A 591 8.30 27.25 -9.64
CA LYS A 591 7.41 26.61 -10.61
C LYS A 591 5.96 26.57 -10.12
N PHE A 592 5.72 26.22 -8.87
CA PHE A 592 4.38 26.19 -8.27
C PHE A 592 3.87 27.58 -7.91
N ASN A 593 4.75 28.53 -7.65
CA ASN A 593 4.37 29.92 -7.38
C ASN A 593 3.91 30.68 -8.64
N ASN A 594 4.29 30.23 -9.84
CA ASN A 594 3.93 30.88 -11.10
C ASN A 594 2.78 30.14 -11.79
N LEU A 595 1.68 30.86 -12.08
CA LEU A 595 0.49 30.35 -12.75
C LEU A 595 0.80 29.74 -14.13
N GLU A 596 1.74 30.31 -14.89
CA GLU A 596 2.09 29.87 -16.25
C GLU A 596 2.91 28.58 -16.28
N THR A 597 3.64 28.27 -15.20
CA THR A 597 4.55 27.12 -15.15
C THR A 597 4.09 26.02 -14.20
N THR A 598 3.07 26.29 -13.39
CA THR A 598 2.43 25.29 -12.53
C THR A 598 1.75 24.23 -13.40
N PRO A 599 2.05 22.93 -13.21
CA PRO A 599 1.37 21.87 -13.93
C PRO A 599 -0.15 21.91 -13.69
N GLU A 600 -0.97 21.76 -14.73
CA GLU A 600 -2.43 21.83 -14.62
C GLU A 600 -3.00 20.84 -13.60
N ILE A 601 -2.38 19.68 -13.44
CA ILE A 601 -2.75 18.66 -12.45
C ILE A 601 -2.65 19.15 -10.98
N PHE A 602 -1.96 20.26 -10.72
CA PHE A 602 -1.83 20.90 -9.41
C PHE A 602 -2.27 22.38 -9.43
N LEU A 603 -2.93 22.84 -10.50
CA LEU A 603 -3.26 24.25 -10.68
C LEU A 603 -4.10 24.79 -9.52
N LEU A 604 -5.23 24.14 -9.22
CA LEU A 604 -6.16 24.56 -8.18
C LEU A 604 -5.68 24.20 -6.77
N TRP A 605 -4.58 23.45 -6.67
CA TRP A 605 -3.88 23.24 -5.41
C TRP A 605 -3.09 24.49 -5.00
N PHE A 606 -2.43 25.15 -5.95
CA PHE A 606 -1.54 26.28 -5.66
C PHE A 606 -2.13 27.66 -5.96
N HIS A 607 -3.12 27.73 -6.84
CA HIS A 607 -3.68 29.00 -7.32
C HIS A 607 -5.19 29.06 -7.13
N HIS A 608 -5.69 30.27 -6.84
CA HIS A 608 -7.08 30.64 -7.07
C HIS A 608 -7.17 31.27 -8.46
N VAL A 609 -7.94 30.67 -9.36
CA VAL A 609 -7.90 30.93 -10.80
C VAL A 609 -9.27 31.38 -11.32
N PRO A 610 -9.34 32.43 -12.15
CA PRO A 610 -10.58 32.85 -12.78
C PRO A 610 -11.21 31.77 -13.67
N TRP A 611 -12.55 31.72 -13.71
CA TRP A 611 -13.28 30.72 -14.50
C TRP A 611 -13.00 30.78 -16.01
N ASP A 612 -12.64 31.95 -16.53
CA ASP A 612 -12.33 32.23 -17.93
C ASP A 612 -10.83 32.11 -18.29
N HIS A 613 -9.99 31.76 -17.31
CA HIS A 613 -8.56 31.52 -17.51
C HIS A 613 -8.32 30.50 -18.63
N LYS A 614 -7.38 30.79 -19.52
CA LYS A 614 -7.06 29.93 -20.66
C LYS A 614 -6.10 28.83 -20.26
N MET A 615 -6.62 27.61 -20.27
CA MET A 615 -5.86 26.37 -20.06
C MET A 615 -4.96 26.09 -21.26
N ASN A 616 -4.01 25.15 -21.12
CA ASN A 616 -3.09 24.73 -22.19
C ASN A 616 -3.83 24.23 -23.44
N SER A 617 -5.05 23.72 -23.28
CA SER A 617 -5.93 23.30 -24.38
C SER A 617 -6.54 24.46 -25.18
N GLY A 618 -6.39 25.70 -24.72
CA GLY A 618 -7.06 26.90 -25.25
C GLY A 618 -8.50 27.10 -24.75
N LYS A 619 -9.07 26.13 -24.04
CA LYS A 619 -10.38 26.27 -23.38
C LYS A 619 -10.28 27.15 -22.13
N THR A 620 -11.41 27.66 -21.66
CA THR A 620 -11.48 28.26 -20.33
C THR A 620 -11.35 27.19 -19.25
N LEU A 621 -10.99 27.57 -18.01
CA LEU A 621 -10.95 26.66 -16.86
C LEU A 621 -12.29 25.93 -16.69
N TRP A 622 -13.41 26.65 -16.80
CA TRP A 622 -14.75 26.04 -16.71
C TRP A 622 -14.99 24.98 -17.79
N ASP A 623 -14.70 25.32 -19.05
CA ASP A 623 -14.92 24.40 -20.16
C ASP A 623 -13.99 23.19 -20.06
N GLU A 624 -12.71 23.38 -19.73
CA GLU A 624 -11.76 22.29 -19.54
C GLU A 624 -12.18 21.36 -18.41
N MET A 625 -12.60 21.91 -17.27
CA MET A 625 -13.14 21.13 -16.16
C MET A 625 -14.34 20.28 -16.61
N ALA A 626 -15.30 20.84 -17.33
CA ALA A 626 -16.46 20.10 -17.84
C ALA A 626 -16.05 18.94 -18.77
N HIS A 627 -15.06 19.15 -19.65
CA HIS A 627 -14.55 18.09 -20.52
C HIS A 627 -13.84 16.99 -19.75
N ILE A 628 -13.07 17.33 -18.71
CA ILE A 628 -12.36 16.36 -17.89
C ILE A 628 -13.35 15.47 -17.12
N TYR A 629 -14.36 16.05 -16.45
CA TYR A 629 -15.37 15.24 -15.78
C TYR A 629 -16.15 14.34 -16.75
N GLN A 630 -16.46 14.84 -17.97
CA GLN A 630 -17.08 14.00 -19.00
C GLN A 630 -16.15 12.86 -19.44
N ARG A 631 -14.85 13.14 -19.66
CA ARG A 631 -13.84 12.14 -20.00
C ARG A 631 -13.78 11.03 -18.95
N GLY A 632 -13.82 11.37 -17.66
CA GLY A 632 -13.86 10.37 -16.59
C GLY A 632 -15.05 9.42 -16.70
N VAL A 633 -16.26 9.93 -16.97
CA VAL A 633 -17.47 9.10 -17.20
C VAL A 633 -17.30 8.20 -18.42
N ASP A 634 -16.82 8.75 -19.54
CA ASP A 634 -16.66 8.01 -20.79
C ASP A 634 -15.59 6.91 -20.68
N SER A 635 -14.52 7.15 -19.93
CA SER A 635 -13.50 6.15 -19.63
C SER A 635 -14.08 4.96 -18.86
N VAL A 636 -14.92 5.18 -17.84
CA VAL A 636 -15.56 4.06 -17.11
C VAL A 636 -16.51 3.27 -18.02
N ARG A 637 -17.24 3.92 -18.93
CA ARG A 637 -18.04 3.22 -19.95
C ARG A 637 -17.17 2.36 -20.86
N SER A 638 -15.98 2.84 -21.21
CA SER A 638 -14.99 2.06 -21.95
C SER A 638 -14.52 0.85 -21.14
N PHE A 639 -14.29 1.00 -19.82
CA PHE A 639 -13.91 -0.11 -18.94
C PHE A 639 -14.96 -1.22 -18.94
N GLN A 640 -16.26 -0.86 -18.89
CA GLN A 640 -17.34 -1.85 -19.00
C GLN A 640 -17.26 -2.63 -20.31
N LYS A 641 -17.13 -1.94 -21.45
CA LYS A 641 -17.01 -2.58 -22.77
C LYS A 641 -15.77 -3.46 -22.86
N THR A 642 -14.64 -3.00 -22.31
CA THR A 642 -13.40 -3.76 -22.28
C THR A 642 -13.56 -5.02 -21.44
N TRP A 643 -14.08 -4.90 -20.22
CA TRP A 643 -14.29 -6.04 -19.34
C TRP A 643 -15.31 -7.02 -19.92
N ASP A 644 -16.43 -6.56 -20.50
CA ASP A 644 -17.45 -7.44 -21.11
C ASP A 644 -16.85 -8.35 -22.20
N ARG A 645 -15.90 -7.83 -23.01
CA ARG A 645 -15.18 -8.66 -24.00
C ARG A 645 -14.29 -9.73 -23.37
N MET A 646 -13.96 -9.61 -22.08
CA MET A 646 -13.09 -10.54 -21.36
C MET A 646 -13.82 -11.77 -20.82
N GLU A 647 -15.16 -11.85 -20.94
CA GLU A 647 -15.97 -12.97 -20.43
C GLU A 647 -15.42 -14.35 -20.81
N PRO A 648 -14.94 -14.60 -22.05
CA PRO A 648 -14.41 -15.91 -22.43
C PRO A 648 -13.12 -16.32 -21.71
N PHE A 649 -12.42 -15.38 -21.07
CA PHE A 649 -11.08 -15.60 -20.48
C PHE A 649 -11.09 -15.70 -18.95
N VAL A 650 -12.22 -15.41 -18.32
CA VAL A 650 -12.36 -15.32 -16.86
C VAL A 650 -13.46 -16.26 -16.41
N ASP A 651 -13.30 -16.89 -15.25
CA ASP A 651 -14.38 -17.66 -14.65
C ASP A 651 -15.59 -16.75 -14.32
N ALA A 652 -16.78 -17.36 -14.39
CA ALA A 652 -18.05 -16.63 -14.30
C ALA A 652 -18.24 -15.87 -12.98
N GLU A 653 -17.59 -16.30 -11.88
CA GLU A 653 -17.72 -15.64 -10.58
C GLU A 653 -16.97 -14.33 -10.56
N ARG A 654 -15.65 -14.35 -10.86
CA ARG A 654 -14.84 -13.11 -10.90
C ARG A 654 -15.29 -12.18 -12.01
N PHE A 655 -15.67 -12.72 -13.17
CA PHE A 655 -16.20 -11.92 -14.27
C PHE A 655 -17.42 -11.10 -13.84
N ARG A 656 -18.45 -11.75 -13.29
CA ARG A 656 -19.68 -11.08 -12.83
C ARG A 656 -19.40 -10.13 -11.67
N HIS A 657 -18.50 -10.50 -10.76
CA HIS A 657 -18.13 -9.63 -9.66
C HIS A 657 -17.54 -8.31 -10.19
N VAL A 658 -16.48 -8.36 -10.99
CA VAL A 658 -15.86 -7.14 -11.55
C VAL A 658 -16.84 -6.37 -12.44
N GLN A 659 -17.65 -7.06 -13.26
CA GLN A 659 -18.67 -6.43 -14.10
C GLN A 659 -19.69 -5.65 -13.26
N SER A 660 -20.13 -6.22 -12.12
CA SER A 660 -21.06 -5.54 -11.20
C SER A 660 -20.44 -4.30 -10.55
N ARG A 661 -19.15 -4.36 -10.17
CA ARG A 661 -18.42 -3.22 -9.61
C ARG A 661 -18.23 -2.10 -10.64
N LEU A 662 -17.88 -2.43 -11.88
CA LEU A 662 -17.83 -1.45 -12.97
C LEU A 662 -19.20 -0.78 -13.25
N ARG A 663 -20.31 -1.51 -13.08
CA ARG A 663 -21.66 -0.93 -13.13
C ARG A 663 -21.92 0.04 -11.97
N THR A 664 -21.40 -0.23 -10.78
CA THR A 664 -21.45 0.71 -9.65
C THR A 664 -20.58 1.92 -9.93
N GLN A 665 -19.34 1.72 -10.37
CA GLN A 665 -18.40 2.78 -10.69
C GLN A 665 -18.96 3.75 -11.73
N ILE A 666 -19.65 3.29 -12.78
CA ILE A 666 -20.24 4.23 -13.76
C ILE A 666 -21.38 5.06 -13.16
N ARG A 667 -22.22 4.47 -12.28
CA ARG A 667 -23.26 5.24 -11.57
C ARG A 667 -22.64 6.31 -10.68
N SER A 668 -21.58 5.93 -9.95
CA SER A 668 -20.82 6.87 -9.12
C SER A 668 -20.14 7.95 -9.96
N ALA A 669 -19.51 7.61 -11.09
CA ALA A 669 -18.84 8.59 -11.96
C ALA A 669 -19.81 9.63 -12.53
N VAL A 670 -21.01 9.20 -12.96
CA VAL A 670 -22.08 10.11 -13.39
C VAL A 670 -22.56 10.99 -12.24
N TRP A 671 -22.76 10.41 -11.05
CA TRP A 671 -23.14 11.18 -9.86
C TRP A 671 -22.08 12.24 -9.52
N TRP A 672 -20.81 11.87 -9.48
CA TRP A 672 -19.69 12.79 -9.24
C TRP A 672 -19.65 13.92 -10.27
N ARG A 673 -19.63 13.62 -11.58
CA ARG A 673 -19.66 14.64 -12.64
C ARG A 673 -20.83 15.61 -12.44
N ASP A 674 -22.04 15.08 -12.35
CA ASP A 674 -23.25 15.90 -12.35
C ASP A 674 -23.32 16.78 -11.10
N ALA A 675 -23.11 16.20 -9.92
CA ALA A 675 -23.15 16.90 -8.64
C ALA A 675 -22.12 18.03 -8.57
N VAL A 676 -20.87 17.74 -8.96
CA VAL A 676 -19.78 18.71 -8.86
C VAL A 676 -19.93 19.82 -9.88
N MET A 677 -20.25 19.49 -11.13
CA MET A 677 -20.46 20.50 -12.18
C MET A 677 -21.66 21.40 -11.86
N LEU A 678 -22.79 20.84 -11.41
CA LEU A 678 -23.95 21.64 -11.02
C LEU A 678 -23.66 22.54 -9.82
N TYR A 679 -22.89 22.07 -8.84
CA TYR A 679 -22.48 22.88 -7.70
C TYR A 679 -21.62 24.06 -8.13
N PHE A 680 -20.54 23.82 -8.88
CA PHE A 680 -19.66 24.90 -9.32
C PHE A 680 -20.33 25.83 -10.34
N GLN A 681 -21.33 25.37 -11.10
CA GLN A 681 -22.15 26.23 -11.96
C GLN A 681 -22.87 27.34 -11.17
N THR A 682 -23.23 27.11 -9.91
CA THR A 682 -23.84 28.14 -9.05
C THR A 682 -22.91 29.32 -8.77
N TYR A 683 -21.60 29.11 -8.93
CA TYR A 683 -20.55 30.11 -8.79
C TYR A 683 -20.15 30.68 -10.15
N SER A 684 -19.74 29.82 -11.10
CA SER A 684 -19.24 30.25 -12.42
C SER A 684 -20.30 30.96 -13.26
N ARG A 685 -21.58 30.60 -13.10
CA ARG A 685 -22.71 31.06 -13.94
C ARG A 685 -22.52 30.80 -15.44
N MET A 686 -21.58 29.92 -15.79
CA MET A 686 -21.31 29.52 -17.16
C MET A 686 -22.14 28.27 -17.53
N PRO A 687 -22.68 28.18 -18.74
CA PRO A 687 -23.37 26.98 -19.18
C PRO A 687 -22.37 25.84 -19.34
N ILE A 688 -22.78 24.60 -19.02
CA ILE A 688 -22.02 23.42 -19.45
C ILE A 688 -22.01 23.41 -20.99
N PRO A 689 -20.87 23.16 -21.67
CA PRO A 689 -20.79 23.16 -23.13
C PRO A 689 -21.87 22.30 -23.81
N LEU A 690 -22.42 22.80 -24.93
CA LEU A 690 -23.63 22.23 -25.56
C LEU A 690 -23.45 20.79 -26.07
N HIS A 691 -22.24 20.40 -26.45
CA HIS A 691 -21.93 19.08 -27.00
C HIS A 691 -21.63 18.02 -25.93
N LEU A 692 -21.55 18.40 -24.65
CA LEU A 692 -21.38 17.45 -23.55
C LEU A 692 -22.73 16.95 -23.05
N GLU A 693 -22.74 15.77 -22.42
CA GLU A 693 -23.95 15.23 -21.82
C GLU A 693 -24.50 16.15 -20.73
N ARG A 694 -25.83 16.21 -20.62
CA ARG A 694 -26.49 17.01 -19.59
C ARG A 694 -26.62 16.24 -18.28
N PRO A 695 -26.54 16.94 -17.14
CA PRO A 695 -26.88 16.34 -15.87
C PRO A 695 -28.30 15.75 -15.89
N ILE A 696 -28.45 14.57 -15.30
CA ILE A 696 -29.73 13.84 -15.32
C ILE A 696 -30.74 14.45 -14.34
N ASN A 697 -30.25 15.00 -13.23
CA ASN A 697 -31.05 15.63 -12.18
C ASN A 697 -30.52 17.03 -11.86
N ASP A 698 -31.25 17.81 -11.07
CA ASP A 698 -30.80 19.10 -10.55
C ASP A 698 -29.87 18.95 -9.32
N LEU A 699 -29.31 20.08 -8.87
CA LEU A 699 -28.39 20.09 -7.73
C LEU A 699 -29.08 19.68 -6.42
N GLU A 700 -30.35 20.02 -6.24
CA GLU A 700 -31.09 19.73 -5.02
C GLU A 700 -31.36 18.23 -4.86
N TYR A 701 -31.60 17.51 -5.96
CA TYR A 701 -31.61 16.06 -5.97
C TYR A 701 -30.30 15.47 -5.42
N TYR A 702 -29.15 15.93 -5.92
CA TYR A 702 -27.85 15.40 -5.49
C TYR A 702 -27.52 15.73 -4.03
N LYS A 703 -27.93 16.92 -3.53
CA LYS A 703 -27.79 17.30 -2.12
C LYS A 703 -28.58 16.41 -1.16
N GLN A 704 -29.68 15.82 -1.63
CA GLN A 704 -30.55 14.94 -0.83
C GLN A 704 -30.03 13.50 -0.74
N ILE A 705 -29.05 13.11 -1.57
CA ILE A 705 -28.45 11.77 -1.48
C ILE A 705 -27.69 11.66 -0.15
N LYS A 706 -28.20 10.82 0.75
CA LYS A 706 -27.56 10.47 2.01
C LYS A 706 -27.42 8.95 2.08
N LEU A 707 -26.19 8.48 2.24
CA LEU A 707 -25.88 7.06 2.32
C LEU A 707 -25.74 6.67 3.80
N PRO A 708 -26.51 5.70 4.32
CA PRO A 708 -26.49 5.31 5.73
C PRO A 708 -25.32 4.36 6.02
N TYR A 709 -24.12 4.73 5.60
CA TYR A 709 -22.93 3.93 5.84
C TYR A 709 -22.33 4.30 7.20
N LEU A 710 -22.40 3.35 8.15
CA LEU A 710 -21.78 3.46 9.48
C LEU A 710 -20.65 2.43 9.55
N HIS A 711 -19.48 2.84 10.05
CA HIS A 711 -18.30 1.98 10.30
C HIS A 711 -18.07 0.93 9.20
N HIS A 712 -17.40 1.37 8.14
CA HIS A 712 -16.93 0.59 6.98
C HIS A 712 -16.53 -0.86 7.35
N ASN A 713 -17.44 -1.81 7.10
CA ASN A 713 -17.19 -3.26 7.19
C ASN A 713 -17.86 -3.97 6.03
#